data_AF-A0A6G9SAL3-F1
#
_entry.id   AF-A0A6G9SAL3-F1
#
_cell.length_a   1.000
_cell.length_b   1.000
_cell.length_c   1.000
_cell.angle_alpha   90.00
_cell.angle_beta   90.00
_cell.angle_gamma   90.00
#
_symmetry.space_group_name_H-M   'P 1'
#
loop_
_entity.id
_entity.type
_entity.pdbx_description
1 polymer ?
#
loop_
_entity_poly.entity_id
_entity_poly.type
_entity_poly.pdbx_seq_one_letter_code
_entity_poly.pdbx_strand_id
1 'polypeptide(L)'
;MASFSASKDYQEHQHRGQPHWGERWLGTACPLQGRINQHFVNQFLDNKPLKPGTEPCNSLQEMPKSDRERRRKSRGSFYLCPFFDKCPSQQVYRDMPNARVWITTPGAMAMAGLPRHLELRPIKIGELINEQSDFVVFDEIETIIKWFDDTYAEEVVLTDGGNNGVFDDIGVKTEQFSKNNCVIPLPTLRWTGAERQAQQAITATLTLLDKQYGHQILRNWIKRGYFTPNTLLYKFARRLAGLEEFEAPETSEAISKANARLVKPIVRYFDALLNEEDPLRIESPRNPNRDPVYRLARLMQEINSTGESALDEKIYKACKAWILEFFPHTQRRLARLRTELENRNQNQPQSTKKDEIDPVDTIETLAYRLQFALTIALLDRHTCIVFYEWHNRPTSINDESPHRRMSAAMLNILPLPPTGRQFGTYYSRGNDHDKSSRNSSNNALTLFAYTNIGRCYILNFHRLLTDFNGQRGPNVLALSGTSYLPDSTSFHVGNPQGVLMPEQEASEAIALSCFKFLPQFNQKNQPLRISGMSERRKMSLLKEIARSLVGANGTGHLGQELRELKHFGDNDADSYWRDRDRLLLLVNSYDQARWVANEIRNCWSSVQELVYHLVPDNTDTYTEDDLDEGDKFAKATDKGELNRADIETFGQMKAKILVAPMNAIGRGFNILNTNGKAAFGAVYFLTRPYPHPHDTQAIAQEMNRRALDWANKADFIAWQQGDGIVQRAEKVRQLAARYWRSVEQRSYYKTLRDNQELLAFPRFDLAATTAGLVIQAVGRLLRGGVPFRGYFVDAAWAPKSAARKADPELSEVDTEETSLLVAMLLRICDYASEDNTVGNALYKPLADALERIEDLHW
;
A
#
# COMPACT_ATOMS: atom_id res chain seq x y z
N MET A 1 -4.07 -21.62 -15.81
CA MET A 1 -4.18 -22.56 -16.95
C MET A 1 -5.50 -22.43 -17.71
N ALA A 2 -6.65 -22.33 -17.04
CA ALA A 2 -7.95 -22.24 -17.73
C ALA A 2 -8.06 -21.07 -18.74
N SER A 3 -7.54 -19.88 -18.42
CA SER A 3 -7.58 -18.73 -19.36
C SER A 3 -6.66 -18.92 -20.57
N PHE A 4 -5.50 -19.55 -20.40
CA PHE A 4 -4.56 -19.81 -21.49
C PHE A 4 -5.12 -20.84 -22.49
N SER A 5 -5.64 -21.96 -21.99
CA SER A 5 -6.29 -22.97 -22.84
C SER A 5 -7.58 -22.48 -23.49
N ALA A 6 -8.22 -21.45 -22.93
CA ALA A 6 -9.38 -20.79 -23.51
C ALA A 6 -9.02 -19.63 -24.44
N SER A 7 -7.74 -19.25 -24.53
CA SER A 7 -7.31 -18.16 -25.40
C SER A 7 -7.52 -18.53 -26.88
N LYS A 8 -7.88 -17.52 -27.68
CA LYS A 8 -8.13 -17.71 -29.11
C LYS A 8 -6.89 -18.29 -29.82
N ASP A 9 -5.70 -17.83 -29.46
CA ASP A 9 -4.43 -18.29 -30.02
C ASP A 9 -4.18 -19.78 -29.74
N TYR A 10 -4.39 -20.22 -28.49
CA TYR A 10 -4.28 -21.62 -28.10
C TYR A 10 -5.30 -22.51 -28.83
N GLN A 11 -6.57 -22.07 -28.91
CA GLN A 11 -7.61 -22.80 -29.62
C GLN A 11 -7.33 -22.89 -31.12
N GLU A 12 -6.81 -21.83 -31.75
CA GLU A 12 -6.39 -21.86 -33.15
C GLU A 12 -5.26 -22.87 -33.39
N HIS A 13 -4.26 -22.92 -32.52
CA HIS A 13 -3.20 -23.94 -32.56
C HIS A 13 -3.76 -25.36 -32.41
N GLN A 14 -4.66 -25.56 -31.46
CA GLN A 14 -5.33 -26.83 -31.22
C GLN A 14 -6.17 -27.28 -32.42
N HIS A 15 -6.94 -26.37 -33.04
CA HIS A 15 -7.71 -26.63 -34.25
C HIS A 15 -6.83 -26.98 -35.45
N ARG A 16 -5.62 -26.43 -35.53
CA ARG A 16 -4.61 -26.76 -36.55
C ARG A 16 -3.84 -28.06 -36.25
N GLY A 17 -4.09 -28.70 -35.11
CA GLY A 17 -3.38 -29.91 -34.67
C GLY A 17 -1.90 -29.66 -34.36
N GLN A 18 -1.53 -28.42 -34.05
CA GLN A 18 -0.15 -28.02 -33.75
C GLN A 18 0.00 -27.76 -32.24
N PRO A 19 1.07 -28.24 -31.59
CA PRO A 19 1.31 -27.95 -30.19
C PRO A 19 1.55 -26.45 -30.02
N HIS A 20 0.91 -25.84 -29.04
CA HIS A 20 1.10 -24.44 -28.75
C HIS A 20 2.46 -24.26 -28.04
N TRP A 21 3.25 -23.27 -28.44
CA TRP A 21 4.60 -23.04 -27.89
C TRP A 21 4.62 -22.96 -26.35
N GLY A 22 3.59 -22.38 -25.74
CA GLY A 22 3.46 -22.25 -24.29
C GLY A 22 3.30 -23.58 -23.54
N GLU A 23 2.90 -24.66 -24.20
CA GLU A 23 2.88 -26.01 -23.59
C GLU A 23 4.26 -26.45 -23.12
N ARG A 24 5.33 -25.95 -23.76
CA ARG A 24 6.72 -26.20 -23.37
C ARG A 24 7.01 -25.71 -21.94
N TRP A 25 6.54 -24.52 -21.57
CA TRP A 25 6.90 -23.87 -20.31
C TRP A 25 5.82 -23.95 -19.24
N LEU A 26 4.59 -24.28 -19.62
CA LEU A 26 3.46 -24.38 -18.69
C LEU A 26 3.26 -25.79 -18.12
N GLY A 27 4.05 -26.79 -18.53
CA GLY A 27 3.91 -28.15 -18.02
C GLY A 27 4.17 -28.25 -16.51
N THR A 28 3.15 -28.60 -15.71
CA THR A 28 3.26 -28.75 -14.25
C THR A 28 3.52 -30.19 -13.80
N ALA A 29 3.71 -31.12 -14.73
CA ALA A 29 3.88 -32.53 -14.41
C ALA A 29 5.21 -32.80 -13.69
N CYS A 30 5.12 -33.48 -12.53
CA CYS A 30 6.29 -33.91 -11.76
C CYS A 30 6.64 -35.39 -12.03
N PRO A 31 7.82 -35.71 -12.60
CA PRO A 31 8.23 -37.09 -12.84
C PRO A 31 8.37 -37.94 -11.57
N LEU A 32 8.63 -37.31 -10.41
CA LEU A 32 8.71 -38.01 -9.13
C LEU A 32 7.38 -38.65 -8.76
N GLN A 33 6.25 -38.02 -9.11
CA GLN A 33 4.92 -38.55 -8.80
C GLN A 33 4.71 -39.94 -9.41
N GLY A 34 5.20 -40.16 -10.63
CA GLY A 34 5.14 -41.47 -11.31
C GLY A 34 6.04 -42.55 -10.68
N ARG A 35 6.89 -42.20 -9.71
CA ARG A 35 7.74 -43.13 -8.96
C ARG A 35 7.21 -43.44 -7.56
N ILE A 36 6.17 -42.74 -7.09
CA ILE A 36 5.55 -43.01 -5.80
C ILE A 36 4.69 -44.27 -5.93
N ASN A 37 4.84 -45.22 -5.00
CA ASN A 37 3.99 -46.40 -4.97
C ASN A 37 2.54 -45.98 -4.70
N GLN A 38 1.58 -46.57 -5.42
CA GLN A 38 0.16 -46.23 -5.35
C GLN A 38 -0.42 -46.34 -3.93
N HIS A 39 0.12 -47.25 -3.11
CA HIS A 39 -0.22 -47.33 -1.68
C HIS A 39 0.11 -46.05 -0.90
N PHE A 40 1.26 -45.42 -1.17
CA PHE A 40 1.68 -44.18 -0.52
C PHE A 40 0.98 -42.95 -1.11
N VAL A 41 0.62 -42.97 -2.39
CA VAL A 41 -0.25 -41.94 -2.99
C VAL A 41 -1.61 -41.91 -2.29
N ASN A 42 -2.19 -43.09 -2.01
CA ASN A 42 -3.43 -43.20 -1.25
C ASN A 42 -3.29 -42.65 0.18
N GLN A 43 -2.16 -42.93 0.85
CA GLN A 43 -1.97 -42.60 2.27
C GLN A 43 -1.58 -41.14 2.52
N PHE A 44 -0.75 -40.55 1.65
CA PHE A 44 -0.15 -39.22 1.88
C PHE A 44 -0.72 -38.12 0.99
N LEU A 45 -1.32 -38.48 -0.14
CA LEU A 45 -1.85 -37.51 -1.11
C LEU A 45 -3.37 -37.69 -1.32
N ASP A 46 -4.03 -38.60 -0.61
CA ASP A 46 -5.46 -38.90 -0.77
C ASP A 46 -5.89 -39.11 -2.24
N ASN A 47 -5.05 -39.78 -3.04
CA ASN A 47 -5.23 -39.95 -4.49
C ASN A 47 -5.24 -38.66 -5.33
N LYS A 48 -4.87 -37.51 -4.76
CA LYS A 48 -4.70 -36.25 -5.48
C LYS A 48 -3.28 -36.16 -6.06
N PRO A 49 -3.09 -35.49 -7.23
CA PRO A 49 -1.76 -35.24 -7.75
C PRO A 49 -0.97 -34.31 -6.83
N LEU A 50 0.37 -34.31 -6.95
CA LEU A 50 1.19 -33.33 -6.25
C LEU A 50 0.76 -31.93 -6.67
N LYS A 51 0.56 -31.05 -5.69
CA LYS A 51 0.26 -29.65 -5.96
C LYS A 51 1.48 -29.02 -6.64
N PRO A 52 1.32 -28.41 -7.82
CA PRO A 52 2.44 -27.74 -8.48
C PRO A 52 3.10 -26.70 -7.56
N GLY A 53 4.43 -26.71 -7.49
CA GLY A 53 5.22 -25.87 -6.59
C GLY A 53 5.54 -26.48 -5.23
N THR A 54 4.90 -27.59 -4.83
CA THR A 54 5.22 -28.32 -3.58
C THR A 54 6.12 -29.53 -3.81
N GLU A 55 6.73 -29.65 -4.99
CA GLU A 55 7.59 -30.76 -5.31
C GLU A 55 8.87 -30.74 -4.45
N PRO A 56 9.30 -31.87 -3.87
CA PRO A 56 10.46 -31.92 -2.98
C PRO A 56 11.78 -31.91 -3.76
N CYS A 57 11.96 -30.96 -4.69
CA CYS A 57 13.09 -30.92 -5.63
C CYS A 57 14.46 -30.84 -4.94
N ASN A 58 14.52 -30.24 -3.75
CA ASN A 58 15.77 -29.99 -3.00
C ASN A 58 15.80 -30.67 -1.62
N SER A 59 14.78 -31.46 -1.28
CA SER A 59 14.54 -31.99 0.07
C SER A 59 14.36 -33.51 0.11
N LEU A 60 14.77 -34.23 -0.94
CA LEU A 60 14.71 -35.69 -0.95
C LEU A 60 15.67 -36.26 0.11
N GLN A 61 15.24 -37.34 0.76
CA GLN A 61 16.04 -38.07 1.74
C GLN A 61 16.06 -39.55 1.39
N GLU A 62 17.16 -40.23 1.74
CA GLU A 62 17.25 -41.67 1.60
C GLU A 62 16.29 -42.35 2.59
N MET A 63 15.51 -43.33 2.11
CA MET A 63 14.61 -44.08 2.98
C MET A 63 15.40 -44.83 4.08
N PRO A 64 15.06 -44.66 5.37
CA PRO A 64 15.77 -45.33 6.45
C PRO A 64 15.56 -46.84 6.38
N LYS A 65 16.62 -47.63 6.63
CA LYS A 65 16.57 -49.10 6.51
C LYS A 65 15.92 -49.78 7.73
N SER A 66 15.71 -49.05 8.82
CA SER A 66 15.00 -49.50 10.03
C SER A 66 14.43 -48.34 10.85
N ASP A 67 13.47 -48.60 11.75
CA ASP A 67 12.92 -47.58 12.65
C ASP A 67 13.96 -47.00 13.63
N ARG A 68 14.98 -47.80 13.99
CA ARG A 68 16.13 -47.33 14.78
C ARG A 68 16.99 -46.34 14.00
N GLU A 69 17.18 -46.55 12.70
CA GLU A 69 17.81 -45.57 11.81
C GLU A 69 16.93 -44.35 11.57
N ARG A 70 15.61 -44.50 11.47
CA ARG A 70 14.67 -43.39 11.28
C ARG A 70 14.77 -42.33 12.39
N ARG A 71 14.96 -42.75 13.64
CA ARG A 71 15.22 -41.84 14.79
C ARG A 71 16.61 -41.19 14.78
N ARG A 72 17.59 -41.78 14.09
CA ARG A 72 18.99 -41.33 14.03
C ARG A 72 19.31 -40.52 12.77
N LYS A 73 18.62 -40.80 11.66
CA LYS A 73 18.74 -40.17 10.32
C LYS A 73 17.75 -39.03 10.08
N SER A 74 16.93 -38.61 11.05
CA SER A 74 16.17 -37.34 10.93
C SER A 74 17.07 -36.11 10.74
N ARG A 75 18.40 -36.28 10.89
CA ARG A 75 19.47 -35.34 10.56
C ARG A 75 20.30 -35.74 9.31
N GLY A 76 19.74 -36.49 8.37
CA GLY A 76 20.42 -36.94 7.15
C GLY A 76 20.61 -35.82 6.11
N SER A 77 21.58 -36.00 5.20
CA SER A 77 21.83 -35.10 4.07
C SER A 77 20.67 -35.11 3.07
N PHE A 78 20.23 -33.92 2.66
CA PHE A 78 19.25 -33.76 1.59
C PHE A 78 19.89 -34.03 0.22
N TYR A 79 19.13 -34.67 -0.67
CA TYR A 79 19.50 -34.95 -2.05
C TYR A 79 18.65 -34.13 -3.02
N LEU A 80 19.26 -33.74 -4.14
CA LEU A 80 18.57 -33.07 -5.23
C LEU A 80 17.79 -34.08 -6.08
N CYS A 81 16.67 -33.64 -6.67
CA CYS A 81 15.86 -34.46 -7.56
C CYS A 81 16.67 -34.94 -8.78
N PRO A 82 16.70 -36.24 -9.09
CA PRO A 82 17.47 -36.78 -10.21
C PRO A 82 16.83 -36.52 -11.59
N PHE A 83 15.57 -36.08 -11.63
CA PHE A 83 14.82 -35.89 -12.89
C PHE A 83 14.90 -34.46 -13.43
N PHE A 84 15.73 -33.59 -12.85
CA PHE A 84 15.81 -32.18 -13.26
C PHE A 84 16.06 -32.04 -14.76
N ASP A 85 16.95 -32.86 -15.33
CA ASP A 85 17.34 -32.89 -16.74
C ASP A 85 16.18 -33.16 -17.72
N LYS A 86 15.05 -33.70 -17.25
CA LYS A 86 13.87 -34.07 -18.06
C LYS A 86 12.56 -33.56 -17.47
N CYS A 87 12.61 -32.76 -16.42
CA CYS A 87 11.43 -32.32 -15.69
C CYS A 87 10.68 -31.24 -16.50
N PRO A 88 9.41 -31.46 -16.89
CA PRO A 88 8.60 -30.45 -17.57
C PRO A 88 8.39 -29.19 -16.72
N SER A 89 8.19 -29.35 -15.40
CA SER A 89 8.00 -28.20 -14.50
C SER A 89 9.25 -27.35 -14.29
N GLN A 90 10.42 -27.85 -14.67
CA GLN A 90 11.68 -27.11 -14.63
C GLN A 90 12.18 -26.69 -16.02
N GLN A 91 11.33 -26.81 -17.06
CA GLN A 91 11.72 -26.54 -18.45
C GLN A 91 12.22 -25.11 -18.66
N VAL A 92 11.59 -24.11 -18.02
CA VAL A 92 12.03 -22.71 -18.07
C VAL A 92 13.48 -22.56 -17.62
N TYR A 93 13.84 -23.16 -16.48
CA TYR A 93 15.21 -23.07 -15.93
C TYR A 93 16.23 -23.83 -16.77
N ARG A 94 15.83 -24.91 -17.45
CA ARG A 94 16.73 -25.65 -18.36
C ARG A 94 17.00 -24.90 -19.66
N ASP A 95 16.04 -24.14 -20.16
CA ASP A 95 16.19 -23.34 -21.37
C ASP A 95 16.95 -22.03 -21.10
N MET A 96 16.84 -21.50 -19.88
CA MET A 96 17.39 -20.20 -19.48
C MET A 96 18.88 -19.99 -19.83
N PRO A 97 19.81 -20.95 -19.62
CA PRO A 97 21.23 -20.76 -19.95
C PRO A 97 21.50 -20.57 -21.45
N ASN A 98 20.61 -21.05 -22.32
CA ASN A 98 20.75 -20.94 -23.77
C ASN A 98 19.93 -19.79 -24.36
N ALA A 99 19.10 -19.13 -23.55
CA ALA A 99 18.23 -18.05 -23.99
C ALA A 99 19.02 -16.74 -24.14
N ARG A 100 18.86 -16.06 -25.27
CA ARG A 100 19.47 -14.74 -25.54
C ARG A 100 18.71 -13.57 -24.93
N VAL A 101 17.42 -13.77 -24.66
CA VAL A 101 16.52 -12.74 -24.13
C VAL A 101 15.77 -13.34 -22.96
N TRP A 102 15.78 -12.64 -21.82
CA TRP A 102 15.01 -12.99 -20.65
C TRP A 102 13.89 -11.97 -20.48
N ILE A 103 12.65 -12.47 -20.38
CA ILE A 103 11.48 -11.66 -20.05
C ILE A 103 11.03 -12.10 -18.66
N THR A 104 10.95 -11.16 -17.74
CA THR A 104 10.63 -11.44 -16.34
C THR A 104 9.85 -10.31 -15.72
N THR A 105 9.32 -10.55 -14.52
CA THR A 105 8.59 -9.55 -13.73
C THR A 105 9.45 -9.09 -12.54
N PRO A 106 9.19 -7.90 -11.98
CA PRO A 106 9.86 -7.44 -10.76
C PRO A 106 9.75 -8.45 -9.60
N GLY A 107 8.59 -9.10 -9.47
CA GLY A 107 8.37 -10.16 -8.48
C GLY A 107 9.30 -11.36 -8.66
N ALA A 108 9.50 -11.84 -9.89
CA ALA A 108 10.46 -12.89 -10.16
C ALA A 108 11.90 -12.43 -9.89
N MET A 109 12.26 -11.18 -10.23
CA MET A 109 13.59 -10.64 -9.93
C MET A 109 13.93 -10.66 -8.43
N ALA A 110 12.99 -10.27 -7.58
CA ALA A 110 13.23 -10.18 -6.15
C ALA A 110 13.07 -11.52 -5.40
N MET A 111 12.04 -12.30 -5.75
CA MET A 111 11.63 -13.46 -4.96
C MET A 111 12.18 -14.78 -5.51
N ALA A 112 12.18 -14.96 -6.83
CA ALA A 112 12.55 -16.22 -7.43
C ALA A 112 14.06 -16.46 -7.34
N GLY A 113 14.43 -17.69 -6.97
CA GLY A 113 15.81 -18.15 -6.98
C GLY A 113 16.03 -19.19 -8.07
N LEU A 114 17.29 -19.43 -8.41
CA LEU A 114 17.63 -20.54 -9.32
C LEU A 114 17.50 -21.89 -8.61
N PRO A 115 17.09 -22.96 -9.32
CA PRO A 115 17.18 -24.32 -8.81
C PRO A 115 18.62 -24.66 -8.42
N ARG A 116 18.79 -25.35 -7.27
CA ARG A 116 20.11 -25.77 -6.77
C ARG A 116 20.85 -26.72 -7.72
N HIS A 117 20.15 -27.31 -8.68
CA HIS A 117 20.72 -28.09 -9.77
C HIS A 117 21.59 -27.28 -10.73
N LEU A 118 21.31 -25.98 -10.89
CA LEU A 118 22.05 -25.08 -11.78
C LEU A 118 23.07 -24.23 -11.01
N GLU A 119 22.69 -23.74 -9.84
CA GLU A 119 23.51 -22.82 -9.05
C GLU A 119 23.41 -23.18 -7.56
N LEU A 120 24.57 -23.41 -6.92
CA LEU A 120 24.64 -23.77 -5.50
C LEU A 120 24.48 -22.55 -4.60
N ARG A 121 24.84 -21.36 -5.11
CA ARG A 121 24.58 -20.09 -4.44
C ARG A 121 23.06 -19.85 -4.38
N PRO A 122 22.50 -19.34 -3.27
CA PRO A 122 21.09 -18.96 -3.20
C PRO A 122 20.83 -17.62 -3.91
N ILE A 123 21.31 -17.48 -5.15
CA ILE A 123 21.20 -16.25 -5.95
C ILE A 123 19.75 -16.04 -6.40
N LYS A 124 19.29 -14.79 -6.34
CA LYS A 124 17.98 -14.40 -6.88
C LYS A 124 18.07 -14.08 -8.37
N ILE A 125 16.95 -14.20 -9.10
CA ILE A 125 16.93 -13.92 -10.55
C ILE A 125 17.39 -12.49 -10.86
N GLY A 126 17.04 -11.50 -10.03
CA GLY A 126 17.48 -10.11 -10.24
C GLY A 126 18.99 -9.92 -10.09
N GLU A 127 19.62 -10.66 -9.17
CA GLU A 127 21.08 -10.69 -9.01
C GLU A 127 21.75 -11.35 -10.23
N LEU A 128 21.20 -12.45 -10.73
CA LEU A 128 21.68 -13.11 -11.94
C LEU A 128 21.59 -12.19 -13.17
N ILE A 129 20.48 -11.47 -13.32
CA ILE A 129 20.31 -10.47 -14.40
C ILE A 129 21.38 -9.39 -14.29
N ASN A 130 21.70 -8.94 -13.07
CA ASN A 130 22.76 -7.97 -12.86
C ASN A 130 24.15 -8.52 -13.23
N GLU A 131 24.43 -9.78 -12.90
CA GLU A 131 25.73 -10.41 -13.17
C GLU A 131 25.92 -10.80 -14.64
N GLN A 132 24.85 -11.23 -15.35
CA GLN A 132 24.97 -11.94 -16.63
C GLN A 132 24.43 -11.18 -17.84
N SER A 133 23.64 -10.11 -17.66
CA SER A 133 23.07 -9.38 -18.80
C SER A 133 23.99 -8.24 -19.24
N ASP A 134 24.17 -8.08 -20.55
CA ASP A 134 24.86 -6.91 -21.10
C ASP A 134 23.98 -5.66 -21.12
N PHE A 135 22.66 -5.86 -21.30
CA PHE A 135 21.65 -4.83 -21.48
C PHE A 135 20.32 -5.23 -20.85
N VAL A 136 19.69 -4.29 -20.14
CA VAL A 136 18.41 -4.49 -19.45
C VAL A 136 17.47 -3.34 -19.77
N VAL A 137 16.25 -3.67 -20.18
CA VAL A 137 15.17 -2.69 -20.41
C VAL A 137 14.14 -2.81 -19.30
N PHE A 138 13.88 -1.70 -18.64
CA PHE A 138 12.77 -1.55 -17.71
C PHE A 138 11.70 -0.70 -18.37
N ASP A 139 10.60 -1.33 -18.77
CA ASP A 139 9.39 -0.61 -19.18
C ASP A 139 8.55 -0.25 -17.96
N GLU A 140 7.83 0.86 -18.03
CA GLU A 140 7.06 1.43 -16.91
C GLU A 140 7.86 1.53 -15.61
N ILE A 141 9.05 2.13 -15.69
CA ILE A 141 10.06 2.17 -14.60
C ILE A 141 9.49 2.57 -13.23
N GLU A 142 8.53 3.48 -13.18
CA GLU A 142 7.86 3.95 -11.96
C GLU A 142 6.97 2.88 -11.32
N THR A 143 6.31 2.01 -12.09
CA THR A 143 5.57 0.84 -11.56
C THR A 143 6.54 -0.12 -10.90
N ILE A 144 7.68 -0.36 -11.55
CA ILE A 144 8.72 -1.26 -11.05
C ILE A 144 9.33 -0.68 -9.77
N ILE A 145 9.65 0.61 -9.76
CA ILE A 145 10.13 1.32 -8.56
C ILE A 145 9.13 1.21 -7.42
N LYS A 146 7.84 1.46 -7.67
CA LYS A 146 6.79 1.31 -6.67
C LYS A 146 6.76 -0.11 -6.12
N TRP A 147 6.81 -1.12 -6.99
CA TRP A 147 6.82 -2.53 -6.59
C TRP A 147 7.99 -2.86 -5.64
N PHE A 148 9.19 -2.34 -5.93
CA PHE A 148 10.33 -2.51 -5.04
C PHE A 148 10.17 -1.71 -3.75
N ASP A 149 9.72 -0.45 -3.80
CA ASP A 149 9.42 0.31 -2.57
C ASP A 149 8.43 -0.45 -1.66
N ASP A 150 7.35 -1.01 -2.21
CA ASP A 150 6.35 -1.82 -1.49
C ASP A 150 6.93 -3.14 -0.95
N THR A 151 7.89 -3.72 -1.67
CA THR A 151 8.59 -4.95 -1.25
C THR A 151 9.52 -4.70 -0.05
N TYR A 152 10.15 -3.53 0.01
CA TYR A 152 11.00 -3.11 1.14
C TYR A 152 10.21 -2.38 2.25
N ALA A 153 8.90 -2.20 2.06
CA ALA A 153 7.95 -1.62 3.00
C ALA A 153 6.71 -2.54 3.11
N GLU A 154 6.90 -3.77 3.59
CA GLU A 154 5.88 -4.82 3.55
C GLU A 154 5.00 -4.85 4.82
N GLU A 155 3.80 -5.44 4.70
CA GLU A 155 2.93 -5.75 5.83
C GLU A 155 3.00 -7.25 6.15
N VAL A 156 3.35 -7.59 7.39
CA VAL A 156 3.58 -8.95 7.90
C VAL A 156 2.56 -9.24 9.01
N VAL A 157 1.72 -10.27 8.84
CA VAL A 157 0.76 -10.67 9.88
C VAL A 157 1.51 -11.30 11.05
N LEU A 158 1.43 -10.70 12.25
CA LEU A 158 2.07 -11.25 13.44
C LEU A 158 1.24 -12.38 14.04
N THR A 159 -0.06 -12.11 14.21
CA THR A 159 -1.06 -13.08 14.66
C THR A 159 -2.42 -12.73 14.05
N ASP A 160 -3.18 -13.74 13.63
CA ASP A 160 -4.57 -13.59 13.22
C ASP A 160 -5.47 -14.68 13.84
N GLY A 161 -4.93 -15.46 14.79
CA GLY A 161 -5.62 -16.59 15.42
C GLY A 161 -5.95 -17.74 14.47
N GLY A 162 -5.67 -17.60 13.17
CA GLY A 162 -5.54 -18.67 12.21
C GLY A 162 -4.05 -19.03 12.06
N ASN A 163 -3.72 -20.15 11.43
CA ASN A 163 -2.33 -20.59 11.34
C ASN A 163 -1.43 -19.72 10.42
N ASN A 164 -1.83 -18.48 10.11
CA ASN A 164 -1.12 -17.61 9.17
C ASN A 164 -0.20 -16.59 9.87
N GLY A 165 -0.34 -16.38 11.18
CA GLY A 165 0.50 -15.48 11.94
C GLY A 165 1.95 -15.97 12.05
N VAL A 166 2.93 -15.09 11.79
CA VAL A 166 4.36 -15.43 11.92
C VAL A 166 4.69 -15.91 13.32
N PHE A 167 4.19 -15.23 14.36
CA PHE A 167 4.46 -15.60 15.75
C PHE A 167 3.67 -16.83 16.22
N ASP A 168 2.52 -17.10 15.59
CA ASP A 168 1.72 -18.29 15.87
C ASP A 168 2.44 -19.58 15.41
N ASP A 169 3.11 -19.53 14.24
CA ASP A 169 3.87 -20.66 13.69
C ASP A 169 5.26 -20.85 14.36
N ILE A 170 6.06 -19.77 14.46
CA ILE A 170 7.44 -19.89 14.98
C ILE A 170 7.46 -20.21 16.48
N GLY A 171 6.45 -19.79 17.25
CA GLY A 171 6.39 -20.03 18.70
C GLY A 171 6.34 -21.53 19.01
N VAL A 172 5.52 -22.28 18.29
CA VAL A 172 5.42 -23.75 18.45
C VAL A 172 6.77 -24.41 18.14
N LYS A 173 7.43 -24.01 17.06
CA LYS A 173 8.73 -24.56 16.64
C LYS A 173 9.86 -24.19 17.60
N THR A 174 9.80 -23.00 18.21
CA THR A 174 10.74 -22.52 19.22
C THR A 174 10.64 -23.32 20.52
N GLU A 175 9.43 -23.58 20.99
CA GLU A 175 9.20 -24.42 22.18
C GLU A 175 9.64 -25.88 21.96
N GLN A 176 9.35 -26.45 20.79
CA GLN A 176 9.82 -27.79 20.43
C GLN A 176 11.35 -27.90 20.44
N PHE A 177 12.06 -26.87 19.97
CA PHE A 177 13.52 -26.83 20.04
C PHE A 177 14.02 -26.77 21.47
N SER A 178 13.43 -25.89 22.30
CA SER A 178 13.81 -25.71 23.70
C SER A 178 13.60 -26.99 24.51
N LYS A 179 12.54 -27.75 24.23
CA LYS A 179 12.28 -29.06 24.84
C LYS A 179 13.40 -30.08 24.56
N ASN A 180 13.96 -30.04 23.36
CA ASN A 180 14.95 -31.01 22.90
C ASN A 180 16.41 -30.58 23.16
N ASN A 181 16.65 -29.32 23.51
CA ASN A 181 18.00 -28.76 23.69
C ASN A 181 18.08 -27.96 25.00
N CYS A 182 18.69 -28.55 26.03
CA CYS A 182 18.85 -27.88 27.33
C CYS A 182 19.98 -26.83 27.36
N VAL A 183 20.91 -26.89 26.39
CA VAL A 183 22.01 -25.91 26.26
C VAL A 183 21.88 -25.23 24.91
N ILE A 184 21.63 -23.93 24.94
CA ILE A 184 21.35 -23.11 23.75
C ILE A 184 22.48 -22.07 23.62
N PRO A 185 23.07 -21.88 22.42
CA PRO A 185 24.05 -20.82 22.19
C PRO A 185 23.50 -19.43 22.58
N LEU A 186 24.35 -18.55 23.11
CA LEU A 186 23.93 -17.23 23.61
C LEU A 186 23.13 -16.38 22.59
N PRO A 187 23.52 -16.31 21.29
CA PRO A 187 22.75 -15.58 20.28
C PRO A 187 21.36 -16.20 20.05
N THR A 188 21.28 -17.53 20.00
CA THR A 188 19.99 -18.25 19.87
C THR A 188 19.15 -18.06 21.12
N LEU A 189 19.75 -18.05 22.33
CA LEU A 189 19.04 -17.78 23.56
C LEU A 189 18.42 -16.38 23.56
N ARG A 190 19.19 -15.35 23.15
CA ARG A 190 18.68 -13.98 22.96
C ARG A 190 17.50 -13.95 21.99
N TRP A 191 17.62 -14.63 20.85
CA TRP A 191 16.57 -14.70 19.84
C TRP A 191 15.30 -15.38 20.38
N THR A 192 15.42 -16.56 21.01
CA THR A 192 14.28 -17.28 21.60
C THR A 192 13.64 -16.51 22.76
N GLY A 193 14.43 -15.76 23.52
CA GLY A 193 13.93 -14.87 24.56
C GLY A 193 13.11 -13.72 23.96
N ALA A 194 13.62 -13.06 22.93
CA ALA A 194 12.90 -11.99 22.24
C ALA A 194 11.61 -12.49 21.60
N GLU A 195 11.61 -13.67 20.97
CA GLU A 195 10.40 -14.28 20.39
C GLU A 195 9.29 -14.48 21.44
N ARG A 196 9.61 -15.11 22.57
CA ARG A 196 8.65 -15.29 23.68
C ARG A 196 8.13 -13.97 24.25
N GLN A 197 9.02 -12.98 24.37
CA GLN A 197 8.68 -11.66 24.89
C GLN A 197 7.82 -10.87 23.90
N ALA A 198 8.05 -11.02 22.59
CA ALA A 198 7.16 -10.50 21.55
C ALA A 198 5.78 -11.14 21.66
N GLN A 199 5.68 -12.47 21.83
CA GLN A 199 4.40 -13.15 22.01
C GLN A 199 3.64 -12.63 23.23
N GLN A 200 4.33 -12.43 24.36
CA GLN A 200 3.76 -11.82 25.57
C GLN A 200 3.26 -10.39 25.31
N ALA A 201 4.03 -9.56 24.60
CA ALA A 201 3.64 -8.20 24.25
C ALA A 201 2.45 -8.17 23.26
N ILE A 202 2.37 -9.12 22.32
CA ILE A 202 1.22 -9.31 21.42
C ILE A 202 -0.02 -9.64 22.24
N THR A 203 0.06 -10.62 23.14
CA THR A 203 -1.06 -10.99 24.03
C THR A 203 -1.50 -9.79 24.87
N ALA A 204 -0.57 -9.09 25.53
CA ALA A 204 -0.91 -7.91 26.33
C ALA A 204 -1.57 -6.80 25.49
N THR A 205 -1.10 -6.60 24.25
CA THR A 205 -1.69 -5.64 23.31
C THR A 205 -3.12 -6.02 22.94
N LEU A 206 -3.36 -7.28 22.59
CA LEU A 206 -4.70 -7.78 22.25
C LEU A 206 -5.64 -7.73 23.47
N THR A 207 -5.16 -8.03 24.67
CA THR A 207 -5.93 -7.92 25.92
C THR A 207 -6.32 -6.47 26.23
N LEU A 208 -5.38 -5.51 26.14
CA LEU A 208 -5.67 -4.07 26.30
C LEU A 208 -6.69 -3.56 25.27
N LEU A 209 -6.69 -4.18 24.09
CA LEU A 209 -7.62 -3.91 23.02
C LEU A 209 -8.81 -4.85 22.98
N ASP A 210 -9.08 -5.70 23.99
CA ASP A 210 -10.20 -6.66 23.96
C ASP A 210 -11.57 -6.00 24.31
N LYS A 211 -12.72 -6.59 23.89
CA LYS A 211 -14.07 -6.03 24.14
C LYS A 211 -14.46 -6.22 25.60
N GLN A 212 -14.04 -7.33 26.20
CA GLN A 212 -14.44 -7.75 27.54
C GLN A 212 -13.49 -7.19 28.61
N TYR A 213 -12.18 -7.27 28.34
CA TYR A 213 -11.14 -6.91 29.31
C TYR A 213 -10.47 -5.56 29.01
N GLY A 214 -10.48 -5.14 27.75
CA GLY A 214 -9.80 -3.94 27.29
C GLY A 214 -10.60 -2.66 27.49
N HIS A 215 -9.94 -1.53 27.23
CA HIS A 215 -10.58 -0.23 27.34
C HIS A 215 -11.13 0.23 25.99
N GLN A 216 -12.43 0.55 25.93
CA GLN A 216 -13.06 1.10 24.71
C GLN A 216 -12.36 2.37 24.21
N ILE A 217 -11.72 3.11 25.11
CA ILE A 217 -10.89 4.28 24.81
C ILE A 217 -9.69 3.90 23.94
N LEU A 218 -8.93 2.85 24.29
CA LEU A 218 -7.77 2.41 23.52
C LEU A 218 -8.19 1.89 22.14
N ARG A 219 -9.28 1.11 22.09
CA ARG A 219 -9.89 0.64 20.83
C ARG A 219 -10.26 1.80 19.90
N ASN A 220 -10.83 2.87 20.46
CA ASN A 220 -11.20 4.06 19.70
C ASN A 220 -10.02 4.97 19.38
N TRP A 221 -8.98 4.95 20.20
CA TRP A 221 -7.76 5.73 20.00
C TRP A 221 -6.97 5.22 18.79
N ILE A 222 -6.96 3.89 18.60
CA ILE A 222 -6.24 3.22 17.52
C ILE A 222 -7.08 3.07 16.25
N LYS A 223 -8.39 2.78 16.37
CA LYS A 223 -9.29 2.46 15.23
C LYS A 223 -8.69 1.39 14.29
N ARG A 224 -9.23 1.25 13.07
CA ARG A 224 -8.54 0.54 11.97
C ARG A 224 -7.49 1.52 11.42
N GLY A 225 -6.30 1.53 12.00
CA GLY A 225 -5.26 2.49 11.65
C GLY A 225 -3.88 2.00 12.04
N TYR A 226 -2.89 2.50 11.30
CA TYR A 226 -1.48 2.34 11.58
C TYR A 226 -1.10 3.10 12.86
N PHE A 227 -0.28 2.50 13.71
CA PHE A 227 0.33 3.19 14.84
C PHE A 227 1.75 2.68 15.12
N THR A 228 2.62 3.62 15.49
CA THR A 228 3.98 3.37 15.97
C THR A 228 4.12 3.87 17.42
N PRO A 229 5.12 3.39 18.19
CA PRO A 229 5.46 3.98 19.48
C PRO A 229 5.60 5.51 19.41
N ASN A 230 6.27 6.01 18.37
CA ASN A 230 6.45 7.44 18.10
C ASN A 230 5.10 8.20 17.96
N THR A 231 4.16 7.67 17.17
CA THR A 231 2.84 8.32 17.00
C THR A 231 2.03 8.36 18.28
N LEU A 232 2.03 7.25 19.03
CA LEU A 232 1.25 7.12 20.26
C LEU A 232 1.79 8.07 21.33
N LEU A 233 3.11 8.08 21.52
CA LEU A 233 3.77 8.97 22.48
C LEU A 233 3.68 10.44 22.07
N TYR A 234 3.66 10.75 20.77
CA TYR A 234 3.41 12.11 20.31
C TYR A 234 1.96 12.57 20.58
N LYS A 235 0.95 11.75 20.26
CA LYS A 235 -0.46 12.02 20.58
C LYS A 235 -0.64 12.19 22.10
N PHE A 236 0.02 11.34 22.87
CA PHE A 236 0.07 11.44 24.33
C PHE A 236 0.72 12.76 24.80
N ALA A 237 1.86 13.15 24.24
CA ALA A 237 2.51 14.42 24.55
C ALA A 237 1.65 15.64 24.24
N ARG A 238 0.86 15.61 23.15
CA ARG A 238 -0.13 16.67 22.84
C ARG A 238 -1.21 16.77 23.92
N ARG A 239 -1.73 15.65 24.41
CA ARG A 239 -2.70 15.62 25.52
C ARG A 239 -2.09 16.13 26.84
N LEU A 240 -0.84 15.78 27.15
CA LEU A 240 -0.11 16.34 28.30
C LEU A 240 0.09 17.87 28.21
N ALA A 241 0.22 18.39 26.99
CA ALA A 241 0.27 19.83 26.74
C ALA A 241 -1.11 20.51 26.82
N GLY A 242 -2.21 19.76 26.91
CA GLY A 242 -3.58 20.29 26.93
C GLY A 242 -4.15 20.57 25.54
N LEU A 243 -3.64 19.90 24.50
CA LEU A 243 -4.04 20.09 23.11
C LEU A 243 -4.83 18.88 22.58
N GLU A 244 -5.62 19.09 21.54
CA GLU A 244 -6.23 18.01 20.76
C GLU A 244 -5.15 17.17 20.05
N GLU A 245 -5.43 15.88 19.82
CA GLU A 245 -4.51 14.95 19.14
C GLU A 245 -4.18 15.39 17.72
N PHE A 246 -5.16 15.97 17.02
CA PHE A 246 -5.02 16.52 15.68
C PHE A 246 -5.39 18.00 15.70
N GLU A 247 -4.77 18.77 14.82
CA GLU A 247 -5.15 20.17 14.65
C GLU A 247 -6.42 20.27 13.81
N ALA A 248 -7.34 21.15 14.20
CA ALA A 248 -8.54 21.42 13.42
C ALA A 248 -8.13 22.02 12.05
N PRO A 249 -8.87 21.73 10.96
CA PRO A 249 -8.51 22.22 9.62
C PRO A 249 -8.41 23.74 9.49
N GLU A 250 -9.12 24.46 10.36
CA GLU A 250 -9.18 25.94 10.38
C GLU A 250 -8.06 26.58 11.23
N THR A 251 -7.18 25.79 11.84
CA THR A 251 -6.11 26.29 12.70
C THR A 251 -5.10 27.08 11.87
N SER A 252 -4.77 28.31 12.27
CA SER A 252 -3.76 29.12 11.58
C SER A 252 -2.33 28.58 11.76
N GLU A 253 -1.42 28.93 10.86
CA GLU A 253 -0.02 28.48 10.91
C GLU A 253 0.70 28.97 12.17
N ALA A 254 0.42 30.20 12.61
CA ALA A 254 1.01 30.77 13.82
C ALA A 254 0.64 29.95 15.07
N ILE A 255 -0.62 29.53 15.18
CA ILE A 255 -1.10 28.70 16.30
C ILE A 255 -0.46 27.31 16.25
N SER A 256 -0.37 26.70 15.08
CA SER A 256 0.27 25.40 14.88
C SER A 256 1.75 25.41 15.28
N LYS A 257 2.50 26.46 14.87
CA LYS A 257 3.90 26.66 15.30
C LYS A 257 4.02 26.86 16.82
N ALA A 258 3.08 27.58 17.44
CA ALA A 258 3.05 27.76 18.89
C ALA A 258 2.78 26.43 19.62
N ASN A 259 1.80 25.65 19.15
CA ASN A 259 1.49 24.32 19.67
C ASN A 259 2.70 23.38 19.57
N ALA A 260 3.38 23.36 18.42
CA ALA A 260 4.58 22.55 18.22
C ALA A 260 5.71 22.93 19.21
N ARG A 261 5.89 24.22 19.51
CA ARG A 261 6.86 24.69 20.51
C ARG A 261 6.53 24.21 21.92
N LEU A 262 5.24 24.12 22.28
CA LEU A 262 4.80 23.62 23.59
C LEU A 262 5.02 22.11 23.74
N VAL A 263 4.83 21.34 22.66
CA VAL A 263 4.90 19.87 22.67
C VAL A 263 6.35 19.37 22.58
N LYS A 264 7.23 20.10 21.88
CA LYS A 264 8.62 19.70 21.61
C LYS A 264 9.44 19.29 22.87
N PRO A 265 9.38 20.00 24.01
CA PRO A 265 10.10 19.58 25.22
C PRO A 265 9.60 18.26 25.81
N ILE A 266 8.30 17.99 25.71
CA ILE A 266 7.68 16.75 26.22
C ILE A 266 8.11 15.57 25.35
N VAL A 267 8.05 15.75 24.03
CA VAL A 267 8.42 14.73 23.05
C VAL A 267 9.89 14.33 23.16
N ARG A 268 10.79 15.24 23.56
CA ARG A 268 12.21 14.94 23.76
C ARG A 268 12.46 13.81 24.76
N TYR A 269 11.64 13.65 25.80
CA TYR A 269 11.80 12.54 26.74
C TYR A 269 11.51 11.19 26.10
N PHE A 270 10.48 11.13 25.24
CA PHE A 270 10.11 9.93 24.51
C PHE A 270 11.07 9.63 23.37
N ASP A 271 11.49 10.65 22.61
CA ASP A 271 12.51 10.51 21.59
C ASP A 271 13.83 10.02 22.21
N ALA A 272 14.20 10.47 23.42
CA ALA A 272 15.37 9.95 24.12
C ALA A 272 15.22 8.46 24.47
N LEU A 273 14.08 8.04 25.05
CA LEU A 273 13.80 6.65 25.38
C LEU A 273 13.86 5.72 24.16
N LEU A 274 13.27 6.14 23.04
CA LEU A 274 13.16 5.32 21.83
C LEU A 274 14.46 5.27 20.99
N ASN A 275 15.37 6.23 21.15
CA ASN A 275 16.65 6.26 20.45
C ASN A 275 17.78 5.51 21.18
N GLU A 276 17.55 5.05 22.41
CA GLU A 276 18.49 4.18 23.13
C GLU A 276 18.65 2.83 22.42
N GLU A 277 19.87 2.29 22.39
CA GLU A 277 20.13 0.96 21.77
C GLU A 277 19.34 -0.16 22.46
N ASP A 278 19.20 -0.06 23.79
CA ASP A 278 18.41 -0.99 24.58
C ASP A 278 17.69 -0.26 25.74
N PRO A 279 16.41 0.10 25.58
CA PRO A 279 15.65 0.77 26.63
C PRO A 279 15.45 -0.10 27.88
N LEU A 280 15.71 -1.42 27.81
CA LEU A 280 15.69 -2.30 28.98
C LEU A 280 17.03 -2.35 29.72
N ARG A 281 18.09 -1.69 29.22
CA ARG A 281 19.45 -1.72 29.81
C ARG A 281 20.07 -0.33 30.00
N ILE A 282 19.25 0.71 30.12
CA ILE A 282 19.73 2.07 30.37
C ILE A 282 20.55 2.11 31.67
N GLU A 283 21.75 2.69 31.61
CA GLU A 283 22.60 2.90 32.77
C GLU A 283 21.92 3.80 33.81
N SER A 284 22.11 3.48 35.09
CA SER A 284 21.49 4.25 36.18
C SER A 284 22.10 5.66 36.24
N PRO A 285 21.33 6.73 36.02
CA PRO A 285 21.85 8.08 36.08
C PRO A 285 22.17 8.47 37.53
N ARG A 286 22.92 9.56 37.73
CA ARG A 286 23.30 10.03 39.08
C ARG A 286 22.11 10.22 40.04
N ASN A 287 20.93 10.56 39.52
CA ASN A 287 19.68 10.69 40.28
C ASN A 287 18.53 9.91 39.61
N PRO A 288 18.42 8.59 39.86
CA PRO A 288 17.47 7.71 39.17
C PRO A 288 16.00 8.11 39.32
N ASN A 289 15.63 8.66 40.49
CA ASN A 289 14.24 9.03 40.76
C ASN A 289 13.81 10.34 40.10
N ARG A 290 14.73 11.21 39.71
CA ARG A 290 14.44 12.51 39.09
C ARG A 290 14.54 12.51 37.57
N ASP A 291 14.99 11.39 36.99
CA ASP A 291 15.13 11.25 35.55
C ASP A 291 13.84 10.63 34.95
N PRO A 292 13.08 11.38 34.14
CA PRO A 292 11.83 10.88 33.56
C PRO A 292 12.06 9.73 32.59
N VAL A 293 13.19 9.71 31.85
CA VAL A 293 13.50 8.69 30.83
C VAL A 293 13.87 7.38 31.52
N TYR A 294 14.74 7.44 32.53
CA TYR A 294 15.10 6.26 33.32
C TYR A 294 13.89 5.64 34.02
N ARG A 295 12.96 6.45 34.55
CA ARG A 295 11.71 5.95 35.16
C ARG A 295 10.79 5.26 34.14
N LEU A 296 10.71 5.75 32.90
CA LEU A 296 9.97 5.06 31.83
C LEU A 296 10.63 3.73 31.46
N ALA A 297 11.97 3.68 31.38
CA ALA A 297 12.70 2.44 31.12
C ALA A 297 12.48 1.37 32.21
N ARG A 298 12.42 1.78 33.49
CA ARG A 298 12.04 0.85 34.58
C ARG A 298 10.62 0.35 34.46
N LEU A 299 9.67 1.21 34.06
CA LEU A 299 8.30 0.76 33.77
C LEU A 299 8.27 -0.25 32.61
N MET A 300 9.07 -0.04 31.56
CA MET A 300 9.21 -1.01 30.47
C MET A 300 9.78 -2.35 30.96
N GLN A 301 10.78 -2.34 31.85
CA GLN A 301 11.31 -3.56 32.46
C GLN A 301 10.27 -4.29 33.31
N GLU A 302 9.46 -3.54 34.09
CA GLU A 302 8.36 -4.09 34.88
C GLU A 302 7.29 -4.73 33.97
N ILE A 303 6.84 -4.03 32.93
CA ILE A 303 5.89 -4.56 31.92
C ILE A 303 6.46 -5.83 31.26
N ASN A 304 7.75 -5.83 30.91
CA ASN A 304 8.39 -6.95 30.23
C ASN A 304 8.60 -8.19 31.13
N SER A 305 8.71 -8.00 32.44
CA SER A 305 8.93 -9.11 33.40
C SER A 305 7.63 -9.63 34.01
N THR A 306 6.57 -8.82 34.00
CA THR A 306 5.26 -9.15 34.55
C THR A 306 4.47 -9.89 33.48
N GLY A 307 4.35 -11.22 33.61
CA GLY A 307 3.74 -12.08 32.59
C GLY A 307 2.41 -11.55 32.03
N GLU A 308 1.42 -11.28 32.90
CA GLU A 308 0.16 -10.61 32.50
C GLU A 308 0.21 -9.12 32.87
N SER A 309 0.85 -8.33 32.03
CA SER A 309 1.06 -6.89 32.27
C SER A 309 -0.13 -6.00 31.87
N ALA A 310 -1.07 -6.49 31.06
CA ALA A 310 -2.17 -5.67 30.55
C ALA A 310 -3.15 -5.23 31.66
N LEU A 311 -3.49 -6.14 32.57
CA LEU A 311 -4.48 -5.92 33.64
C LEU A 311 -3.85 -5.66 35.02
N ASP A 312 -2.53 -5.50 35.12
CA ASP A 312 -1.86 -5.29 36.41
C ASP A 312 -2.11 -3.86 36.94
N GLU A 313 -2.77 -3.79 38.09
CA GLU A 313 -3.07 -2.55 38.79
C GLU A 313 -1.81 -1.81 39.24
N LYS A 314 -0.70 -2.51 39.53
CA LYS A 314 0.58 -1.89 39.92
C LYS A 314 1.20 -1.11 38.78
N ILE A 315 1.23 -1.69 37.58
CA ILE A 315 1.76 -1.05 36.37
C ILE A 315 0.94 0.20 36.05
N TYR A 316 -0.39 0.07 36.10
CA TYR A 316 -1.30 1.21 35.92
C TYR A 316 -1.04 2.33 36.95
N LYS A 317 -0.93 1.98 38.24
CA LYS A 317 -0.63 2.95 39.31
C LYS A 317 0.72 3.62 39.11
N ALA A 318 1.73 2.89 38.66
CA ALA A 318 3.06 3.42 38.39
C ALA A 318 3.06 4.37 37.17
N CYS A 319 2.33 4.05 36.10
CA CYS A 319 2.11 4.96 34.97
C CYS A 319 1.40 6.25 35.40
N LYS A 320 0.35 6.13 36.22
CA LYS A 320 -0.37 7.28 36.80
C LYS A 320 0.55 8.16 37.66
N ALA A 321 1.37 7.54 38.51
CA ALA A 321 2.33 8.26 39.35
C ALA A 321 3.36 9.03 38.53
N TRP A 322 3.89 8.43 37.45
CA TRP A 322 4.83 9.10 36.55
C TRP A 322 4.23 10.38 35.94
N ILE A 323 2.98 10.33 35.46
CA ILE A 323 2.30 11.50 34.88
C ILE A 323 2.16 12.62 35.92
N LEU A 324 1.75 12.28 37.15
CA LEU A 324 1.52 13.26 38.21
C LEU A 324 2.83 13.89 38.72
N GLU A 325 3.91 13.11 38.79
CA GLU A 325 5.23 13.56 39.26
C GLU A 325 5.89 14.51 38.25
N PHE A 326 5.94 14.15 36.97
CA PHE A 326 6.65 14.93 35.96
C PHE A 326 5.77 15.98 35.25
N PHE A 327 4.44 15.83 35.28
CA PHE A 327 3.49 16.76 34.65
C PHE A 327 2.32 17.11 35.59
N PRO A 328 2.56 17.77 36.73
CA PRO A 328 1.56 18.01 37.79
C PRO A 328 0.37 18.89 37.35
N HIS A 329 0.54 19.71 36.31
CA HIS A 329 -0.51 20.60 35.80
C HIS A 329 -1.41 19.97 34.74
N THR A 330 -1.22 18.70 34.39
CA THR A 330 -1.96 18.01 33.32
C THR A 330 -3.47 18.05 33.54
N GLN A 331 -3.94 17.83 34.77
CA GLN A 331 -5.38 17.85 35.07
C GLN A 331 -6.04 19.21 34.76
N ARG A 332 -5.37 20.31 35.12
CA ARG A 332 -5.86 21.67 34.83
C ARG A 332 -5.88 21.95 33.33
N ARG A 333 -4.86 21.48 32.60
CA ARG A 333 -4.76 21.62 31.14
C ARG A 333 -5.87 20.86 30.41
N LEU A 334 -6.17 19.63 30.83
CA LEU A 334 -7.26 18.83 30.28
C LEU A 334 -8.62 19.45 30.58
N ALA A 335 -8.83 19.97 31.80
CA ALA A 335 -10.07 20.68 32.15
C ALA A 335 -10.29 21.92 31.25
N ARG A 336 -9.23 22.69 30.98
CA ARG A 336 -9.29 23.81 30.04
C ARG A 336 -9.64 23.36 28.63
N LEU A 337 -9.01 22.31 28.13
CA LEU A 337 -9.31 21.75 26.79
C LEU A 337 -10.78 21.33 26.67
N ARG A 338 -11.33 20.75 27.75
CA ARG A 338 -12.74 20.38 27.83
C ARG A 338 -13.66 21.58 27.67
N THR A 339 -13.42 22.65 28.42
CA THR A 339 -14.20 23.90 28.31
C THR A 339 -14.09 24.51 26.91
N GLU A 340 -12.90 24.49 26.30
CA GLU A 340 -12.70 24.98 24.93
C GLU A 340 -13.50 24.18 23.88
N LEU A 341 -13.54 22.84 24.00
CA LEU A 341 -14.30 21.98 23.10
C LEU A 341 -15.82 22.10 23.30
N GLU A 342 -16.29 22.19 24.53
CA GLU A 342 -17.71 22.40 24.85
C GLU A 342 -18.22 23.73 24.27
N ASN A 343 -17.45 24.81 24.40
CA ASN A 343 -17.77 26.12 23.82
C ASN A 343 -17.81 26.09 22.28
N ARG A 344 -16.93 25.32 21.63
CA ARG A 344 -16.94 25.17 20.16
C ARG A 344 -18.18 24.41 19.67
N ASN A 345 -18.57 23.35 20.38
CA ASN A 345 -19.72 22.53 20.01
C ASN A 345 -21.06 23.26 20.18
N GLN A 346 -21.16 24.24 21.09
CA GLN A 346 -22.36 25.07 21.25
C GLN A 346 -22.60 26.04 20.08
N ASN A 347 -21.55 26.38 19.31
CA ASN A 347 -21.62 27.31 18.18
C ASN A 347 -21.87 26.63 16.81
N GLN A 348 -22.04 25.31 16.74
CA GLN A 348 -22.37 24.58 15.50
C GLN A 348 -23.80 24.01 15.54
N PRO A 349 -24.59 24.10 14.44
CA PRO A 349 -25.93 23.51 14.39
C PRO A 349 -25.87 21.98 14.58
N GLN A 350 -26.73 21.50 15.48
CA GLN A 350 -26.76 20.13 16.02
C GLN A 350 -26.64 19.03 14.95
N SER A 351 -25.51 18.32 14.98
CA SER A 351 -25.44 16.92 14.54
C SER A 351 -25.91 16.03 15.68
N THR A 352 -27.17 15.60 15.63
CA THR A 352 -27.75 14.61 16.53
C THR A 352 -27.10 13.24 16.33
N LYS A 353 -26.11 12.93 17.17
CA LYS A 353 -25.84 11.60 17.75
C LYS A 353 -24.72 11.74 18.80
N LYS A 354 -25.07 11.51 20.06
CA LYS A 354 -24.12 11.27 21.16
C LYS A 354 -23.39 9.96 20.85
N ASP A 355 -22.17 10.03 20.32
CA ASP A 355 -21.24 8.91 20.50
C ASP A 355 -20.79 8.94 21.97
N GLU A 356 -20.91 7.80 22.66
CA GLU A 356 -20.88 7.64 24.13
C GLU A 356 -19.53 7.92 24.84
N ILE A 357 -18.54 8.54 24.18
CA ILE A 357 -17.18 8.68 24.74
C ILE A 357 -16.73 10.14 24.76
N ASP A 358 -16.34 10.57 25.95
CA ASP A 358 -15.78 11.90 26.23
C ASP A 358 -14.54 12.15 25.34
N PRO A 359 -14.52 13.22 24.52
CA PRO A 359 -13.38 13.53 23.65
C PRO A 359 -12.12 13.99 24.40
N VAL A 360 -12.23 14.24 25.71
CA VAL A 360 -11.12 14.68 26.57
C VAL A 360 -10.72 13.60 27.55
N ASP A 361 -9.41 13.31 27.59
CA ASP A 361 -8.83 12.33 28.52
C ASP A 361 -8.92 12.78 29.98
N THR A 362 -9.03 11.81 30.90
CA THR A 362 -8.73 12.01 32.33
C THR A 362 -7.32 11.51 32.64
N ILE A 363 -6.83 11.75 33.86
CA ILE A 363 -5.54 11.17 34.28
C ILE A 363 -5.59 9.64 34.25
N GLU A 364 -6.74 9.02 34.58
CA GLU A 364 -6.89 7.56 34.48
C GLU A 364 -6.74 7.09 33.02
N THR A 365 -7.42 7.75 32.08
CA THR A 365 -7.37 7.33 30.68
C THR A 365 -5.99 7.56 30.07
N LEU A 366 -5.29 8.62 30.47
CA LEU A 366 -3.90 8.87 30.09
C LEU A 366 -2.93 7.79 30.61
N ALA A 367 -3.14 7.27 31.82
CA ALA A 367 -2.30 6.21 32.36
C ALA A 367 -2.40 4.92 31.52
N TYR A 368 -3.60 4.54 31.08
CA TYR A 368 -3.79 3.41 30.16
C TYR A 368 -3.15 3.65 28.79
N ARG A 369 -3.22 4.88 28.26
CA ARG A 369 -2.54 5.23 26.99
C ARG A 369 -1.03 5.15 27.11
N LEU A 370 -0.46 5.54 28.25
CA LEU A 370 0.98 5.42 28.50
C LEU A 370 1.41 3.95 28.59
N GLN A 371 0.72 3.14 29.40
CA GLN A 371 0.96 1.69 29.51
C GLN A 371 0.91 1.04 28.12
N PHE A 372 -0.15 1.32 27.36
CA PHE A 372 -0.29 0.80 26.00
C PHE A 372 0.87 1.21 25.09
N ALA A 373 1.27 2.50 25.08
CA ALA A 373 2.37 2.96 24.26
C ALA A 373 3.72 2.30 24.63
N LEU A 374 3.97 2.04 25.91
CA LEU A 374 5.15 1.32 26.38
C LEU A 374 5.12 -0.17 25.98
N THR A 375 3.95 -0.83 26.05
CA THR A 375 3.77 -2.20 25.55
C THR A 375 4.07 -2.29 24.05
N ILE A 376 3.62 -1.32 23.24
CA ILE A 376 3.94 -1.27 21.81
C ILE A 376 5.42 -1.00 21.56
N ALA A 377 6.08 -0.16 22.38
CA ALA A 377 7.53 0.04 22.28
C ALA A 377 8.32 -1.25 22.60
N LEU A 378 7.84 -2.07 23.54
CA LEU A 378 8.42 -3.39 23.81
C LEU A 378 8.20 -4.36 22.65
N LEU A 379 6.99 -4.40 22.10
CA LEU A 379 6.68 -5.21 20.92
C LEU A 379 7.60 -4.85 19.76
N ASP A 380 7.69 -3.55 19.41
CA ASP A 380 8.55 -3.03 18.36
C ASP A 380 10.00 -3.50 18.55
N ARG A 381 10.54 -3.35 19.76
CA ARG A 381 11.89 -3.82 20.11
C ARG A 381 12.07 -5.32 19.89
N HIS A 382 11.19 -6.16 20.43
CA HIS A 382 11.36 -7.61 20.38
C HIS A 382 11.21 -8.13 18.96
N THR A 383 10.26 -7.58 18.20
CA THR A 383 10.09 -7.92 16.79
C THR A 383 11.30 -7.51 15.96
N CYS A 384 11.96 -6.37 16.25
CA CYS A 384 13.25 -6.03 15.62
C CYS A 384 14.29 -7.14 15.79
N ILE A 385 14.43 -7.69 17.00
CA ILE A 385 15.40 -8.76 17.27
C ILE A 385 15.02 -10.02 16.50
N VAL A 386 13.75 -10.43 16.56
CA VAL A 386 13.27 -11.66 15.89
C VAL A 386 13.51 -11.59 14.38
N PHE A 387 13.19 -10.45 13.76
CA PHE A 387 13.26 -10.28 12.32
C PHE A 387 14.69 -10.04 11.80
N TYR A 388 15.47 -9.16 12.43
CA TYR A 388 16.83 -8.83 11.93
C TYR A 388 17.90 -9.81 12.39
N GLU A 389 17.71 -10.50 13.52
CA GLU A 389 18.62 -11.55 13.98
C GLU A 389 18.10 -12.96 13.58
N TRP A 390 17.30 -13.09 12.51
CA TRP A 390 16.71 -14.36 12.05
C TRP A 390 17.74 -15.49 11.79
N HIS A 391 18.99 -15.14 11.51
CA HIS A 391 20.09 -16.10 11.39
C HIS A 391 20.44 -16.80 12.71
N ASN A 392 20.04 -16.23 13.86
CA ASN A 392 20.25 -16.81 15.19
C ASN A 392 19.12 -17.76 15.63
N ARG A 393 18.08 -17.93 14.79
CA ARG A 393 16.91 -18.76 15.11
C ARG A 393 17.26 -20.22 15.42
N PRO A 394 16.41 -20.93 16.18
CA PRO A 394 16.48 -22.37 16.35
C PRO A 394 16.54 -23.15 15.03
N THR A 395 17.34 -24.23 15.00
CA THR A 395 17.44 -25.10 13.80
C THR A 395 16.16 -25.89 13.50
N SER A 396 15.17 -25.88 14.39
CA SER A 396 13.83 -26.44 14.13
C SER A 396 13.02 -25.58 13.15
N ILE A 397 13.36 -24.29 13.04
CA ILE A 397 12.69 -23.33 12.16
C ILE A 397 13.40 -23.37 10.80
N ASN A 398 12.88 -24.20 9.91
CA ASN A 398 13.36 -24.29 8.52
C ASN A 398 12.69 -23.27 7.60
N ASP A 399 11.77 -22.46 8.13
CA ASP A 399 11.04 -21.45 7.38
C ASP A 399 11.96 -20.34 6.88
N GLU A 400 11.54 -19.72 5.79
CA GLU A 400 12.16 -18.49 5.32
C GLU A 400 11.98 -17.38 6.35
N SER A 401 12.84 -16.35 6.27
CA SER A 401 12.67 -15.16 7.10
C SER A 401 11.26 -14.60 6.93
N PRO A 402 10.66 -14.02 8.00
CA PRO A 402 9.40 -13.28 7.91
C PRO A 402 9.41 -12.25 6.78
N HIS A 403 10.60 -11.76 6.41
CA HIS A 403 10.89 -11.00 5.19
C HIS A 403 10.90 -11.83 3.91
N ARG A 404 9.84 -12.61 3.66
CA ARG A 404 9.78 -13.62 2.59
C ARG A 404 10.00 -13.04 1.19
N ARG A 405 9.67 -11.75 0.99
CA ARG A 405 9.76 -11.08 -0.32
C ARG A 405 11.15 -10.53 -0.63
N MET A 406 12.12 -10.70 0.27
CA MET A 406 13.39 -9.99 0.24
C MET A 406 14.59 -10.92 0.04
N SER A 407 15.56 -10.52 -0.80
CA SER A 407 16.89 -11.13 -0.77
C SER A 407 17.61 -10.66 0.50
N ALA A 408 18.00 -11.59 1.37
CA ALA A 408 18.75 -11.26 2.59
C ALA A 408 20.09 -10.56 2.28
N ALA A 409 20.67 -10.80 1.10
CA ALA A 409 21.88 -10.12 0.65
C ALA A 409 21.62 -8.62 0.39
N MET A 410 20.48 -8.28 -0.24
CA MET A 410 20.14 -6.91 -0.61
C MET A 410 19.86 -6.01 0.58
N LEU A 411 19.43 -6.56 1.72
CA LEU A 411 19.24 -5.82 2.97
C LEU A 411 20.50 -5.07 3.45
N ASN A 412 21.68 -5.62 3.13
CA ASN A 412 22.98 -5.07 3.52
C ASN A 412 23.61 -4.19 2.42
N ILE A 413 23.12 -4.29 1.19
CA ILE A 413 23.62 -3.55 0.02
C ILE A 413 22.84 -2.24 -0.15
N LEU A 414 21.51 -2.31 -0.04
CA LEU A 414 20.64 -1.16 -0.22
C LEU A 414 20.72 -0.21 0.97
N PRO A 415 20.56 1.11 0.74
CA PRO A 415 20.62 2.08 1.83
C PRO A 415 19.47 1.89 2.82
N LEU A 416 19.76 2.13 4.09
CA LEU A 416 18.78 2.15 5.16
C LEU A 416 17.88 3.39 5.02
N PRO A 417 16.61 3.32 5.45
CA PRO A 417 15.76 4.49 5.53
C PRO A 417 16.37 5.57 6.43
N PRO A 418 16.17 6.86 6.12
CA PRO A 418 16.68 7.93 6.97
C PRO A 418 15.99 7.96 8.34
N THR A 419 14.83 7.32 8.49
CA THR A 419 14.14 7.13 9.76
C THR A 419 14.74 6.01 10.62
N GLY A 420 15.71 5.25 10.09
CA GLY A 420 16.06 3.93 10.61
C GLY A 420 15.06 2.87 10.13
N ARG A 421 15.38 1.59 10.38
CA ARG A 421 14.40 0.54 10.14
C ARG A 421 13.24 0.73 11.11
N GLN A 422 12.04 0.88 10.60
CA GLN A 422 10.86 1.15 11.41
C GLN A 422 9.88 0.01 11.29
N PHE A 423 9.32 -0.38 12.43
CA PHE A 423 8.09 -1.12 12.43
C PHE A 423 6.94 -0.26 12.93
N GLY A 424 5.75 -0.54 12.41
CA GLY A 424 4.55 -0.08 13.05
C GLY A 424 3.48 -1.12 12.98
N THR A 425 2.49 -0.99 13.86
CA THR A 425 1.50 -2.02 14.10
C THR A 425 0.16 -1.58 13.53
N TYR A 426 -0.53 -2.52 12.94
CA TYR A 426 -1.89 -2.44 12.46
C TYR A 426 -2.76 -3.37 13.30
N TYR A 427 -3.93 -2.87 13.67
CA TYR A 427 -4.95 -3.66 14.35
C TYR A 427 -6.16 -3.81 13.43
N SER A 428 -6.41 -5.04 12.98
CA SER A 428 -7.51 -5.39 12.10
C SER A 428 -8.62 -6.07 12.90
N ARG A 429 -9.84 -5.52 12.78
CA ARG A 429 -11.04 -6.05 13.42
C ARG A 429 -11.69 -7.08 12.50
N GLY A 430 -11.85 -8.31 12.97
CA GLY A 430 -12.76 -9.28 12.34
C GLY A 430 -14.14 -8.65 12.10
N ASN A 431 -14.73 -8.89 10.93
CA ASN A 431 -16.01 -8.29 10.55
C ASN A 431 -17.13 -8.83 11.45
N ASP A 432 -17.73 -7.97 12.27
CA ASP A 432 -18.92 -8.25 13.11
C ASP A 432 -20.20 -8.61 12.29
N HIS A 433 -20.10 -8.75 10.95
CA HIS A 433 -21.23 -9.03 10.05
C HIS A 433 -21.42 -10.51 9.68
N ASP A 434 -20.42 -11.38 9.86
CA ASP A 434 -20.56 -12.82 9.64
C ASP A 434 -21.00 -13.53 10.91
N LYS A 435 -22.32 -13.58 11.13
CA LYS A 435 -22.96 -14.29 12.26
C LYS A 435 -22.91 -15.83 12.14
N SER A 436 -22.24 -16.39 11.14
CA SER A 436 -22.24 -17.82 10.83
C SER A 436 -21.14 -18.62 11.52
N SER A 437 -20.10 -17.99 12.08
CA SER A 437 -19.12 -18.70 12.91
C SER A 437 -19.17 -18.20 14.35
N ARG A 438 -19.60 -19.04 15.29
CA ARG A 438 -19.66 -18.71 16.71
C ARG A 438 -18.26 -18.58 17.36
N ASN A 439 -17.17 -18.74 16.60
CA ASN A 439 -15.79 -18.84 17.11
C ASN A 439 -14.72 -18.01 16.37
N SER A 440 -15.04 -17.07 15.47
CA SER A 440 -13.98 -16.20 14.87
C SER A 440 -14.29 -14.71 14.99
N SER A 441 -14.18 -14.19 16.22
CA SER A 441 -13.85 -12.77 16.41
C SER A 441 -12.32 -12.62 16.39
N ASN A 442 -11.67 -13.02 15.29
CA ASN A 442 -10.22 -12.99 15.24
C ASN A 442 -9.74 -11.55 15.06
N ASN A 443 -9.31 -10.94 16.16
CA ASN A 443 -8.55 -9.71 16.15
C ASN A 443 -7.17 -10.03 15.59
N ALA A 444 -6.81 -9.43 14.46
CA ALA A 444 -5.51 -9.65 13.84
C ALA A 444 -4.59 -8.47 14.12
N LEU A 445 -3.31 -8.77 14.34
CA LEU A 445 -2.25 -7.80 14.54
C LEU A 445 -1.22 -7.97 13.43
N THR A 446 -1.09 -6.94 12.61
CA THR A 446 -0.18 -6.91 11.44
C THR A 446 0.92 -5.89 11.71
N LEU A 447 2.12 -6.15 11.24
CA LEU A 447 3.28 -5.29 11.36
C LEU A 447 3.66 -4.75 9.99
N PHE A 448 3.77 -3.45 9.85
CA PHE A 448 4.46 -2.81 8.74
C PHE A 448 5.96 -2.83 8.99
N ALA A 449 6.75 -3.34 8.05
CA ALA A 449 8.19 -3.46 8.12
C ALA A 449 8.87 -2.63 7.03
N TYR A 450 9.45 -1.49 7.42
CA TYR A 450 10.19 -0.61 6.52
C TYR A 450 11.70 -0.80 6.72
N THR A 451 12.32 -1.48 5.75
CA THR A 451 13.65 -2.10 5.90
C THR A 451 14.76 -1.34 5.18
N ASN A 452 14.57 -1.01 3.90
CA ASN A 452 15.52 -0.31 3.03
C ASN A 452 14.78 0.59 2.03
N ILE A 453 15.53 1.45 1.33
CA ILE A 453 15.00 2.30 0.25
C ILE A 453 14.92 1.47 -1.04
N GLY A 454 13.75 0.88 -1.31
CA GLY A 454 13.55 -0.08 -2.40
C GLY A 454 13.87 0.47 -3.80
N ARG A 455 13.48 1.72 -4.09
CA ARG A 455 13.77 2.39 -5.37
C ARG A 455 15.25 2.45 -5.74
N CYS A 456 16.15 2.41 -4.76
CA CYS A 456 17.59 2.39 -5.01
C CYS A 456 18.05 1.12 -5.74
N TYR A 457 17.31 0.01 -5.61
CA TYR A 457 17.58 -1.24 -6.32
C TYR A 457 17.55 -1.02 -7.84
N ILE A 458 16.54 -0.31 -8.32
CA ILE A 458 16.32 -0.06 -9.74
C ILE A 458 17.12 1.15 -10.24
N LEU A 459 17.10 2.26 -9.49
CA LEU A 459 17.83 3.48 -9.86
C LEU A 459 19.34 3.24 -10.00
N ASN A 460 19.89 2.33 -9.20
CA ASN A 460 21.31 1.99 -9.26
C ASN A 460 21.57 0.63 -9.93
N PHE A 461 20.59 0.04 -10.63
CA PHE A 461 20.75 -1.33 -11.16
C PHE A 461 22.02 -1.49 -12.01
N HIS A 462 22.36 -0.51 -12.84
CA HIS A 462 23.57 -0.47 -13.67
C HIS A 462 24.91 -0.52 -12.90
N ARG A 463 24.90 -0.24 -11.59
CA ARG A 463 26.08 -0.23 -10.70
C ARG A 463 25.84 -0.92 -9.36
N LEU A 464 24.74 -1.67 -9.22
CA LEU A 464 24.20 -2.11 -7.93
C LEU A 464 25.21 -2.91 -7.11
N LEU A 465 25.95 -3.81 -7.78
CA LEU A 465 26.96 -4.67 -7.17
C LEU A 465 28.39 -4.20 -7.44
N THR A 466 28.59 -3.14 -8.23
CA THR A 466 29.90 -2.72 -8.73
C THR A 466 30.87 -2.37 -7.60
N ASP A 467 30.41 -1.70 -6.54
CA ASP A 467 31.25 -1.35 -5.40
C ASP A 467 31.65 -2.59 -4.55
N PHE A 468 30.89 -3.69 -4.65
CA PHE A 468 31.13 -4.91 -3.89
C PHE A 468 32.05 -5.90 -4.62
N ASN A 469 31.83 -6.11 -5.92
CA ASN A 469 32.56 -7.11 -6.70
C ASN A 469 33.58 -6.51 -7.69
N GLY A 470 33.60 -5.19 -7.86
CA GLY A 470 34.45 -4.49 -8.83
C GLY A 470 34.02 -4.69 -10.30
N GLN A 471 32.92 -5.39 -10.55
CA GLN A 471 32.41 -5.65 -11.89
C GLN A 471 31.39 -4.60 -12.30
N ARG A 472 31.47 -4.16 -13.55
CA ARG A 472 30.49 -3.24 -14.11
C ARG A 472 29.16 -3.98 -14.28
N GLY A 473 28.06 -3.39 -13.80
CA GLY A 473 26.71 -3.91 -14.03
C GLY A 473 26.22 -3.70 -15.48
N PRO A 474 24.98 -4.13 -15.78
CA PRO A 474 24.41 -4.06 -17.13
C PRO A 474 24.19 -2.61 -17.57
N ASN A 475 24.14 -2.39 -18.88
CA ASN A 475 23.60 -1.15 -19.42
C ASN A 475 22.08 -1.15 -19.24
N VAL A 476 21.51 -0.05 -18.75
CA VAL A 476 20.09 0.02 -18.39
C VAL A 476 19.38 1.08 -19.23
N LEU A 477 18.27 0.68 -19.87
CA LEU A 477 17.31 1.60 -20.50
C LEU A 477 16.01 1.58 -19.72
N ALA A 478 15.58 2.74 -19.22
CA ALA A 478 14.31 2.90 -18.52
C ALA A 478 13.32 3.68 -19.40
N LEU A 479 12.12 3.13 -19.60
CA LEU A 479 11.05 3.70 -20.41
C LEU A 479 9.83 3.98 -19.53
N SER A 480 9.13 5.07 -19.83
CA SER A 480 7.86 5.42 -19.17
C SER A 480 7.14 6.56 -19.89
N GLY A 481 5.81 6.50 -19.89
CA GLY A 481 4.95 7.60 -20.35
C GLY A 481 4.54 8.60 -19.26
N THR A 482 4.87 8.37 -17.98
CA THR A 482 4.45 9.26 -16.87
C THR A 482 5.53 9.52 -15.82
N SER A 483 6.79 9.16 -16.08
CA SER A 483 7.89 9.29 -15.13
C SER A 483 8.43 10.72 -14.93
N TYR A 484 7.93 11.69 -15.70
CA TYR A 484 8.36 13.09 -15.65
C TYR A 484 7.27 13.99 -15.05
N LEU A 485 7.09 13.92 -13.72
CA LEU A 485 6.17 14.80 -12.97
C LEU A 485 6.92 15.40 -11.77
N PRO A 486 7.77 16.43 -11.95
CA PRO A 486 8.80 16.84 -10.98
C PRO A 486 8.38 16.92 -9.50
N ASP A 487 7.15 17.34 -9.20
CA ASP A 487 6.67 17.44 -7.82
C ASP A 487 6.15 16.12 -7.23
N SER A 488 5.83 15.10 -8.06
CA SER A 488 5.28 13.82 -7.62
C SER A 488 6.35 12.89 -7.05
N THR A 489 6.14 12.47 -5.81
CA THR A 489 7.02 11.53 -5.10
C THR A 489 6.83 10.07 -5.52
N SER A 490 5.68 9.76 -6.12
CA SER A 490 5.32 8.43 -6.64
C SER A 490 5.73 8.22 -8.10
N PHE A 491 5.52 9.21 -8.97
CA PHE A 491 5.72 9.04 -10.41
C PHE A 491 7.07 9.58 -10.89
N HIS A 492 7.64 10.61 -10.27
CA HIS A 492 8.88 11.20 -10.77
C HIS A 492 10.12 10.34 -10.48
N VAL A 493 10.74 9.87 -11.55
CA VAL A 493 11.96 9.06 -11.46
C VAL A 493 13.20 9.95 -11.61
N GLY A 494 13.20 10.85 -12.59
CA GLY A 494 14.29 11.78 -12.85
C GLY A 494 14.11 12.51 -14.18
N ASN A 495 15.17 13.19 -14.63
CA ASN A 495 15.17 13.88 -15.92
C ASN A 495 15.46 12.88 -17.05
N PRO A 496 14.58 12.75 -18.06
CA PRO A 496 14.80 11.83 -19.16
C PRO A 496 15.92 12.32 -20.07
N GLN A 497 16.66 11.38 -20.67
CA GLN A 497 17.70 11.67 -21.65
C GLN A 497 17.15 11.88 -23.07
N GLY A 498 15.91 11.46 -23.32
CA GLY A 498 15.23 11.63 -24.59
C GLY A 498 13.73 11.41 -24.44
N VAL A 499 12.95 11.97 -25.38
CA VAL A 499 11.50 11.85 -25.45
C VAL A 499 11.13 11.28 -26.82
N LEU A 500 10.27 10.27 -26.83
CA LEU A 500 9.67 9.78 -28.07
C LEU A 500 8.50 10.70 -28.43
N MET A 501 8.67 11.48 -29.50
CA MET A 501 7.68 12.46 -29.92
C MET A 501 6.45 11.76 -30.52
N PRO A 502 5.22 12.18 -30.16
CA PRO A 502 4.02 11.69 -30.81
C PRO A 502 3.95 12.15 -32.28
N GLU A 503 3.20 11.41 -33.10
CA GLU A 503 2.86 11.85 -34.45
C GLU A 503 2.01 13.14 -34.41
N GLN A 504 2.14 13.97 -35.44
CA GLN A 504 1.50 15.30 -35.48
C GLN A 504 -0.04 15.18 -35.53
N GLU A 505 -0.55 14.26 -36.35
CA GLU A 505 -1.99 13.94 -36.44
C GLU A 505 -2.57 13.48 -35.09
N ALA A 506 -1.82 12.65 -34.35
CA ALA A 506 -2.24 12.20 -33.03
C ALA A 506 -2.30 13.37 -32.03
N SER A 507 -1.36 14.32 -32.13
CA SER A 507 -1.34 15.50 -31.25
C SER A 507 -2.51 16.45 -31.52
N GLU A 508 -2.85 16.66 -32.80
CA GLU A 508 -4.01 17.45 -33.21
C GLU A 508 -5.32 16.81 -32.77
N ALA A 509 -5.46 15.49 -32.92
CA ALA A 509 -6.62 14.75 -32.46
C ALA A 509 -6.78 14.81 -30.93
N ILE A 510 -5.68 14.73 -30.18
CA ILE A 510 -5.72 14.85 -28.71
C ILE A 510 -6.16 16.26 -28.28
N ALA A 511 -5.77 17.30 -29.02
CA ALA A 511 -6.15 18.69 -28.72
C ALA A 511 -7.67 18.95 -28.84
N LEU A 512 -8.42 18.06 -29.52
CA LEU A 512 -9.89 18.10 -29.55
C LEU A 512 -10.55 17.52 -28.29
N SER A 513 -9.76 16.98 -27.35
CA SER A 513 -10.30 16.44 -26.10
C SER A 513 -10.84 17.55 -25.21
N CYS A 514 -11.90 17.26 -24.46
CA CYS A 514 -12.52 18.24 -23.57
C CYS A 514 -12.63 17.74 -22.13
N PHE A 515 -12.36 18.63 -21.17
CA PHE A 515 -12.65 18.39 -19.76
C PHE A 515 -13.82 19.26 -19.28
N LYS A 516 -14.64 18.72 -18.38
CA LYS A 516 -15.77 19.44 -17.76
C LYS A 516 -15.89 19.13 -16.27
N PHE A 517 -16.11 20.17 -15.46
CA PHE A 517 -16.49 20.01 -14.06
C PHE A 517 -18.01 19.88 -13.91
N LEU A 518 -18.48 18.69 -13.51
CA LEU A 518 -19.90 18.33 -13.46
C LEU A 518 -20.34 17.89 -12.06
N PRO A 519 -20.34 18.80 -11.05
CA PRO A 519 -20.80 18.46 -9.71
C PRO A 519 -22.27 18.05 -9.72
N GLN A 520 -22.62 17.04 -8.93
CA GLN A 520 -24.02 16.61 -8.72
C GLN A 520 -24.57 17.21 -7.43
N PHE A 521 -25.90 17.37 -7.37
CA PHE A 521 -26.58 17.99 -6.23
C PHE A 521 -27.61 17.04 -5.65
N ASN A 522 -27.84 17.13 -4.34
CA ASN A 522 -28.91 16.41 -3.68
C ASN A 522 -30.28 17.08 -3.92
N GLN A 523 -31.36 16.47 -3.43
CA GLN A 523 -32.72 17.03 -3.50
C GLN A 523 -32.88 18.41 -2.85
N LYS A 524 -31.94 18.82 -1.97
CA LYS A 524 -31.92 20.12 -1.29
C LYS A 524 -31.01 21.13 -1.99
N ASN A 525 -30.58 20.86 -3.22
CA ASN A 525 -29.65 21.67 -4.00
C ASN A 525 -28.27 21.86 -3.35
N GLN A 526 -27.85 20.95 -2.48
CA GLN A 526 -26.51 20.98 -1.90
C GLN A 526 -25.56 20.10 -2.71
N PRO A 527 -24.32 20.54 -2.96
CA PRO A 527 -23.36 19.78 -3.74
C PRO A 527 -22.98 18.46 -3.05
N LEU A 528 -23.04 17.37 -3.81
CA LEU A 528 -22.72 16.02 -3.34
C LEU A 528 -21.20 15.83 -3.28
N ARG A 529 -20.69 15.68 -2.04
CA ARG A 529 -19.27 15.51 -1.75
C ARG A 529 -18.99 14.09 -1.24
N ILE A 530 -18.29 13.28 -2.03
CA ILE A 530 -17.90 11.92 -1.60
C ILE A 530 -16.55 11.96 -0.89
N SER A 531 -15.56 12.62 -1.48
CA SER A 531 -14.19 12.61 -0.97
C SER A 531 -14.07 13.37 0.35
N GLY A 532 -13.48 12.70 1.35
CA GLY A 532 -13.32 13.21 2.72
C GLY A 532 -14.47 12.86 3.67
N MET A 533 -15.48 12.11 3.22
CA MET A 533 -16.52 11.53 4.08
C MET A 533 -16.15 10.13 4.58
N SER A 534 -16.79 9.68 5.67
CA SER A 534 -16.59 8.35 6.23
C SER A 534 -17.17 7.24 5.32
N GLU A 535 -16.53 6.06 5.32
CA GLU A 535 -16.93 4.91 4.48
C GLU A 535 -18.43 4.56 4.60
N ARG A 536 -18.98 4.64 5.83
CA ARG A 536 -20.42 4.37 6.09
C ARG A 536 -21.36 5.27 5.28
N ARG A 537 -20.96 6.50 4.95
CA ARG A 537 -21.75 7.45 4.16
C ARG A 537 -21.42 7.42 2.67
N LYS A 538 -20.24 6.91 2.27
CA LYS A 538 -19.82 6.87 0.86
C LYS A 538 -20.78 6.06 -0.01
N MET A 539 -21.25 4.91 0.49
CA MET A 539 -22.18 4.05 -0.26
C MET A 539 -23.47 4.80 -0.65
N SER A 540 -24.11 5.52 0.28
CA SER A 540 -25.35 6.23 -0.02
C SER A 540 -25.13 7.39 -0.99
N LEU A 541 -24.03 8.12 -0.84
CA LEU A 541 -23.68 9.27 -1.70
C LEU A 541 -23.35 8.84 -3.14
N LEU A 542 -22.59 7.74 -3.30
CA LEU A 542 -22.28 7.18 -4.63
C LEU A 542 -23.55 6.73 -5.37
N LYS A 543 -24.50 6.12 -4.65
CA LYS A 543 -25.80 5.75 -5.22
C LYS A 543 -26.61 6.97 -5.65
N GLU A 544 -26.59 8.03 -4.84
CA GLU A 544 -27.28 9.29 -5.17
C GLU A 544 -26.67 9.97 -6.42
N ILE A 545 -25.34 9.99 -6.53
CA ILE A 545 -24.64 10.48 -7.72
C ILE A 545 -24.98 9.64 -8.96
N ALA A 546 -24.96 8.30 -8.83
CA ALA A 546 -25.33 7.42 -9.94
C ALA A 546 -26.77 7.69 -10.42
N ARG A 547 -27.72 7.86 -9.50
CA ARG A 547 -29.11 8.25 -9.83
C ARG A 547 -29.19 9.59 -10.54
N SER A 548 -28.49 10.60 -10.04
CA SER A 548 -28.47 11.95 -10.63
C SER A 548 -27.91 11.92 -12.06
N LEU A 549 -26.82 11.18 -12.28
CA LEU A 549 -26.17 11.04 -13.59
C LEU A 549 -27.04 10.28 -14.61
N VAL A 550 -27.81 9.28 -14.18
CA VAL A 550 -28.73 8.52 -15.03
C VAL A 550 -30.02 9.29 -15.33
N GLY A 551 -30.53 10.08 -14.37
CA GLY A 551 -31.83 10.72 -14.45
C GLY A 551 -33.00 9.73 -14.48
N ALA A 552 -34.17 10.16 -14.96
CA ALA A 552 -35.31 9.27 -15.15
C ALA A 552 -35.06 8.36 -16.36
N ASN A 553 -34.64 7.11 -16.11
CA ASN A 553 -34.42 6.05 -17.10
C ASN A 553 -33.53 6.46 -18.30
N GLY A 554 -32.38 7.10 -18.05
CA GLY A 554 -31.41 7.48 -19.08
C GLY A 554 -31.65 8.85 -19.73
N THR A 555 -32.48 9.70 -19.12
CA THR A 555 -32.65 11.11 -19.50
C THR A 555 -31.56 12.02 -18.96
N GLY A 556 -30.78 11.57 -17.98
CA GLY A 556 -29.65 12.30 -17.41
C GLY A 556 -28.42 12.33 -18.31
N HIS A 557 -27.33 12.87 -17.76
CA HIS A 557 -26.09 13.15 -18.48
C HIS A 557 -25.45 11.91 -19.12
N LEU A 558 -25.47 10.74 -18.46
CA LEU A 558 -24.90 9.51 -19.04
C LEU A 558 -25.63 9.08 -20.32
N GLY A 559 -26.95 9.25 -20.37
CA GLY A 559 -27.74 8.94 -21.55
C GLY A 559 -27.56 9.96 -22.67
N GLN A 560 -27.43 11.24 -22.32
CA GLN A 560 -27.09 12.28 -23.29
C GLN A 560 -25.72 12.01 -23.93
N GLU A 561 -24.69 11.73 -23.15
CA GLU A 561 -23.35 11.45 -23.66
C GLU A 561 -23.29 10.21 -24.55
N LEU A 562 -23.97 9.11 -24.19
CA LEU A 562 -24.02 7.95 -25.09
C LEU A 562 -24.65 8.30 -26.45
N ARG A 563 -25.67 9.16 -26.47
CA ARG A 563 -26.30 9.62 -27.72
C ARG A 563 -25.38 10.54 -28.52
N GLU A 564 -24.68 11.45 -27.85
CA GLU A 564 -23.72 12.36 -28.48
C GLU A 564 -22.53 11.60 -29.06
N LEU A 565 -21.91 10.69 -28.30
CA LEU A 565 -20.81 9.84 -28.79
C LEU A 565 -21.23 8.99 -29.99
N LYS A 566 -22.45 8.46 -29.97
CA LYS A 566 -23.00 7.73 -31.11
C LYS A 566 -23.19 8.64 -32.33
N HIS A 567 -23.74 9.83 -32.12
CA HIS A 567 -23.94 10.82 -33.17
C HIS A 567 -22.60 11.27 -33.79
N PHE A 568 -21.56 11.44 -32.99
CA PHE A 568 -20.20 11.67 -33.50
C PHE A 568 -19.73 10.46 -34.31
N GLY A 569 -19.82 9.24 -33.77
CA GLY A 569 -19.42 8.04 -34.50
C GLY A 569 -20.13 7.82 -35.85
N ASP A 570 -21.39 8.25 -35.98
CA ASP A 570 -22.18 8.12 -37.22
C ASP A 570 -21.85 9.21 -38.26
N ASN A 571 -21.39 10.39 -37.85
CA ASN A 571 -21.15 11.56 -38.72
C ASN A 571 -19.68 11.96 -38.89
N ASP A 572 -18.75 11.22 -38.28
CA ASP A 572 -17.34 11.56 -38.23
C ASP A 572 -16.59 11.14 -39.51
N ALA A 573 -16.18 12.14 -40.29
CA ALA A 573 -15.43 11.99 -41.53
C ALA A 573 -14.02 11.40 -41.29
N ASP A 574 -13.41 11.67 -40.14
CA ASP A 574 -12.03 11.27 -39.81
C ASP A 574 -11.99 9.93 -39.02
N SER A 575 -13.15 9.35 -38.72
CA SER A 575 -13.29 8.05 -38.02
C SER A 575 -12.58 8.00 -36.65
N TYR A 576 -12.46 9.14 -35.97
CA TYR A 576 -11.98 9.25 -34.59
C TYR A 576 -12.95 8.67 -33.55
N TRP A 577 -14.27 8.77 -33.78
CA TRP A 577 -15.33 8.43 -32.83
C TRP A 577 -16.08 7.12 -33.14
N ARG A 578 -15.80 6.51 -34.29
CA ARG A 578 -16.48 5.30 -34.76
C ARG A 578 -16.27 4.12 -33.80
N ASP A 579 -17.36 3.48 -33.37
CA ASP A 579 -17.36 2.37 -32.39
C ASP A 579 -16.68 2.76 -31.05
N ARG A 580 -17.00 3.95 -30.53
CA ARG A 580 -16.48 4.47 -29.24
C ARG A 580 -17.56 5.03 -28.31
N ASP A 581 -18.81 4.67 -28.54
CA ASP A 581 -19.96 5.04 -27.70
C ASP A 581 -20.02 4.20 -26.42
N ARG A 582 -18.92 4.24 -25.64
CA ARG A 582 -18.75 3.55 -24.36
C ARG A 582 -18.22 4.52 -23.30
N LEU A 583 -18.71 4.36 -22.07
CA LEU A 583 -18.37 5.19 -20.91
C LEU A 583 -17.55 4.41 -19.89
N LEU A 584 -16.55 5.09 -19.32
CA LEU A 584 -15.74 4.59 -18.23
C LEU A 584 -15.98 5.40 -16.95
N LEU A 585 -16.44 4.75 -15.88
CA LEU A 585 -16.71 5.39 -14.59
C LEU A 585 -15.67 4.93 -13.57
N LEU A 586 -14.88 5.87 -13.07
CA LEU A 586 -13.75 5.62 -12.18
C LEU A 586 -14.13 5.91 -10.73
N VAL A 587 -13.89 4.92 -9.87
CA VAL A 587 -14.08 4.97 -8.42
C VAL A 587 -12.79 4.54 -7.70
N ASN A 588 -12.79 4.47 -6.36
CA ASN A 588 -11.58 4.14 -5.59
C ASN A 588 -11.47 2.65 -5.19
N SER A 589 -12.55 1.86 -5.20
CA SER A 589 -12.52 0.44 -4.81
C SER A 589 -13.48 -0.44 -5.61
N TYR A 590 -13.23 -1.75 -5.61
CA TYR A 590 -14.09 -2.74 -6.28
C TYR A 590 -15.51 -2.75 -5.71
N ASP A 591 -15.66 -2.60 -4.39
CA ASP A 591 -16.96 -2.46 -3.74
C ASP A 591 -17.73 -1.24 -4.25
N GLN A 592 -17.05 -0.09 -4.38
CA GLN A 592 -17.67 1.12 -4.93
C GLN A 592 -18.10 0.90 -6.38
N ALA A 593 -17.30 0.16 -7.17
CA ALA A 593 -17.63 -0.14 -8.56
C ALA A 593 -18.90 -0.98 -8.64
N ARG A 594 -19.02 -1.99 -7.78
CA ARG A 594 -20.23 -2.81 -7.63
C ARG A 594 -21.45 -1.98 -7.21
N TRP A 595 -21.30 -1.09 -6.23
CA TRP A 595 -22.42 -0.26 -5.75
C TRP A 595 -22.95 0.67 -6.83
N VAL A 596 -22.06 1.34 -7.57
CA VAL A 596 -22.44 2.26 -8.65
C VAL A 596 -23.05 1.50 -9.83
N ALA A 597 -22.44 0.40 -10.27
CA ALA A 597 -22.98 -0.39 -11.39
C ALA A 597 -24.36 -0.98 -11.08
N ASN A 598 -24.56 -1.51 -9.86
CA ASN A 598 -25.86 -2.00 -9.42
C ASN A 598 -26.91 -0.89 -9.41
N GLU A 599 -26.55 0.32 -8.95
CA GLU A 599 -27.49 1.43 -8.93
C GLU A 599 -27.85 1.89 -10.35
N ILE A 600 -26.88 1.98 -11.28
CA ILE A 600 -27.15 2.31 -12.68
C ILE A 600 -28.09 1.27 -13.31
N ARG A 601 -27.84 -0.03 -13.08
CA ARG A 601 -28.70 -1.12 -13.56
C ARG A 601 -30.13 -1.04 -13.03
N ASN A 602 -30.31 -0.62 -11.78
CA ASN A 602 -31.63 -0.46 -11.17
C ASN A 602 -32.38 0.75 -11.70
N CYS A 603 -31.68 1.84 -12.00
CA CYS A 603 -32.28 3.10 -12.44
C CYS A 603 -32.47 3.21 -13.96
N TRP A 604 -31.82 2.34 -14.73
CA TRP A 604 -31.83 2.38 -16.19
C TRP A 604 -32.07 1.00 -16.80
N SER A 605 -33.34 0.66 -16.99
CA SER A 605 -33.75 -0.68 -17.41
C SER A 605 -33.30 -1.04 -18.82
N SER A 606 -33.25 -0.07 -19.74
CA SER A 606 -32.91 -0.33 -21.16
C SER A 606 -31.44 -0.64 -21.42
N VAL A 607 -30.53 -0.37 -20.48
CA VAL A 607 -29.09 -0.68 -20.62
C VAL A 607 -28.60 -1.67 -19.57
N GLN A 608 -29.51 -2.32 -18.83
CA GLN A 608 -29.17 -3.17 -17.69
C GLN A 608 -28.14 -4.26 -18.04
N GLU A 609 -28.24 -4.85 -19.24
CA GLU A 609 -27.33 -5.89 -19.74
C GLU A 609 -26.02 -5.35 -20.33
N LEU A 610 -25.89 -4.02 -20.46
CA LEU A 610 -24.75 -3.33 -21.07
C LEU A 610 -23.82 -2.69 -20.02
N VAL A 611 -24.16 -2.81 -18.72
CA VAL A 611 -23.41 -2.24 -17.60
C VAL A 611 -22.62 -3.33 -16.89
N TYR A 612 -21.31 -3.15 -16.85
CA TYR A 612 -20.36 -4.04 -16.19
C TYR A 612 -19.61 -3.33 -15.07
N HIS A 613 -19.18 -4.09 -14.09
CA HIS A 613 -18.20 -3.65 -13.10
C HIS A 613 -17.04 -4.62 -13.01
N LEU A 614 -15.87 -4.08 -12.70
CA LEU A 614 -14.67 -4.86 -12.54
C LEU A 614 -14.65 -5.56 -11.18
N VAL A 615 -14.13 -6.79 -11.14
CA VAL A 615 -13.93 -7.62 -9.96
C VAL A 615 -12.44 -8.02 -9.89
N PRO A 616 -11.81 -8.12 -8.70
CA PRO A 616 -10.45 -8.62 -8.59
C PRO A 616 -10.34 -10.06 -9.10
N ASP A 617 -9.15 -10.46 -9.54
CA ASP A 617 -8.91 -11.84 -9.96
C ASP A 617 -8.98 -12.77 -8.74
N ASN A 618 -9.72 -13.89 -8.84
CA ASN A 618 -9.96 -14.85 -7.75
C ASN A 618 -8.70 -15.66 -7.32
N THR A 619 -7.49 -15.11 -7.43
CA THR A 619 -6.22 -15.81 -7.13
C THR A 619 -5.55 -15.37 -5.83
N ASP A 620 -6.01 -14.29 -5.18
CA ASP A 620 -5.28 -13.65 -4.08
C ASP A 620 -5.67 -14.12 -2.66
N THR A 621 -6.62 -15.05 -2.54
CA THR A 621 -6.99 -15.69 -1.27
C THR A 621 -7.02 -17.21 -1.44
N TYR A 622 -5.85 -17.84 -1.35
CA TYR A 622 -5.78 -19.25 -0.97
C TYR A 622 -5.60 -19.31 0.54
N THR A 623 -6.71 -19.29 1.28
CA THR A 623 -6.75 -19.84 2.63
C THR A 623 -6.73 -21.37 2.53
N GLU A 624 -6.01 -22.04 3.43
CA GLU A 624 -5.87 -23.52 3.42
C GLU A 624 -7.22 -24.27 3.49
N ASP A 625 -8.29 -23.59 3.90
CA ASP A 625 -9.64 -24.15 4.06
C ASP A 625 -10.50 -24.20 2.79
N ASP A 626 -10.08 -23.62 1.65
CA ASP A 626 -10.93 -23.52 0.44
C ASP A 626 -10.76 -24.68 -0.57
N LEU A 627 -9.98 -25.72 -0.24
CA LEU A 627 -9.71 -26.84 -1.14
C LEU A 627 -10.62 -28.06 -0.96
N ASP A 628 -11.59 -28.00 -0.04
CA ASP A 628 -12.53 -29.10 0.24
C ASP A 628 -13.93 -28.93 -0.37
N GLU A 629 -14.14 -27.95 -1.25
CA GLU A 629 -15.38 -27.88 -2.05
C GLU A 629 -15.09 -27.72 -3.55
N GLY A 630 -14.83 -28.85 -4.21
CA GLY A 630 -14.71 -28.98 -5.66
C GLY A 630 -15.97 -28.60 -6.48
N ASP A 631 -17.02 -28.08 -5.85
CA ASP A 631 -18.31 -27.72 -6.46
C ASP A 631 -18.60 -26.20 -6.52
N LYS A 632 -17.70 -25.33 -6.04
CA LYS A 632 -17.91 -23.86 -6.07
C LYS A 632 -17.31 -23.11 -7.27
N PHE A 633 -16.61 -23.79 -8.18
CA PHE A 633 -16.05 -23.18 -9.41
C PHE A 633 -17.10 -22.84 -10.49
N ALA A 634 -18.38 -23.09 -10.22
CA ALA A 634 -19.51 -22.76 -11.10
C ALA A 634 -20.60 -21.94 -10.40
N LYS A 635 -20.26 -21.09 -9.41
CA LYS A 635 -21.19 -20.02 -9.04
C LYS A 635 -21.28 -19.06 -10.23
N ALA A 636 -22.47 -19.00 -10.84
CA ALA A 636 -22.82 -18.02 -11.85
C ALA A 636 -22.28 -16.65 -11.42
N THR A 637 -21.37 -16.09 -12.22
CA THR A 637 -20.92 -14.70 -12.10
C THR A 637 -22.16 -13.83 -11.91
N ASP A 638 -22.16 -12.98 -10.89
CA ASP A 638 -23.24 -12.04 -10.63
C ASP A 638 -23.45 -11.23 -11.94
N LYS A 639 -24.69 -10.94 -12.33
CA LYS A 639 -24.97 -10.31 -13.64
C LYS A 639 -24.12 -9.04 -13.83
N GLY A 640 -23.35 -9.00 -14.93
CA GLY A 640 -22.51 -7.87 -15.32
C GLY A 640 -21.26 -7.67 -14.43
N GLU A 641 -20.61 -8.76 -14.04
CA GLU A 641 -19.24 -8.80 -13.51
C GLU A 641 -18.24 -9.02 -14.65
N LEU A 642 -17.07 -8.39 -14.55
CA LEU A 642 -15.94 -8.59 -15.44
C LEU A 642 -14.68 -8.77 -14.59
N ASN A 643 -13.94 -9.87 -14.79
CA ASN A 643 -12.66 -10.04 -14.11
C ASN A 643 -11.64 -9.05 -14.65
N ARG A 644 -10.70 -8.64 -13.78
CA ARG A 644 -9.61 -7.76 -14.17
C ARG A 644 -8.77 -8.35 -15.30
N ALA A 645 -8.46 -9.63 -15.26
CA ALA A 645 -7.70 -10.32 -16.31
C ALA A 645 -8.38 -10.26 -17.69
N ASP A 646 -9.72 -10.18 -17.73
CA ASP A 646 -10.51 -10.23 -18.96
C ASP A 646 -10.88 -8.83 -19.49
N ILE A 647 -10.39 -7.75 -18.87
CA ILE A 647 -10.84 -6.38 -19.17
C ILE A 647 -10.62 -5.95 -20.63
N GLU A 648 -9.61 -6.50 -21.32
CA GLU A 648 -9.33 -6.20 -22.73
C GLU A 648 -10.46 -6.66 -23.65
N THR A 649 -11.20 -7.70 -23.25
CA THR A 649 -12.34 -8.22 -24.01
C THR A 649 -13.52 -7.25 -24.04
N PHE A 650 -13.59 -6.29 -23.10
CA PHE A 650 -14.68 -5.32 -22.99
C PHE A 650 -14.87 -4.51 -24.28
N GLY A 651 -13.79 -4.16 -24.98
CA GLY A 651 -13.85 -3.40 -26.22
C GLY A 651 -14.56 -4.14 -27.37
N GLN A 652 -14.59 -5.47 -27.32
CA GLN A 652 -15.23 -6.35 -28.31
C GLN A 652 -16.66 -6.74 -27.91
N MET A 653 -17.02 -6.54 -26.64
CA MET A 653 -18.37 -6.81 -26.14
C MET A 653 -19.36 -5.74 -26.63
N LYS A 654 -20.65 -6.08 -26.62
CA LYS A 654 -21.74 -5.11 -26.84
C LYS A 654 -21.97 -4.17 -25.66
N ALA A 655 -21.12 -4.22 -24.62
CA ALA A 655 -21.21 -3.42 -23.41
C ALA A 655 -21.00 -1.92 -23.69
N LYS A 656 -21.64 -1.07 -22.86
CA LYS A 656 -21.63 0.39 -23.02
C LYS A 656 -21.06 1.13 -21.82
N ILE A 657 -21.16 0.57 -20.61
CA ILE A 657 -20.71 1.23 -19.39
C ILE A 657 -19.84 0.26 -18.59
N LEU A 658 -18.61 0.67 -18.27
CA LEU A 658 -17.74 -0.02 -17.34
C LEU A 658 -17.49 0.85 -16.11
N VAL A 659 -17.77 0.30 -14.93
CA VAL A 659 -17.38 0.91 -13.66
C VAL A 659 -16.18 0.16 -13.09
N ALA A 660 -15.08 0.86 -12.78
CA ALA A 660 -13.97 0.20 -12.11
C ALA A 660 -13.15 1.12 -11.21
N PRO A 661 -12.33 0.53 -10.32
CA PRO A 661 -11.35 1.28 -9.55
C PRO A 661 -10.31 1.92 -10.48
N MET A 662 -9.95 3.18 -10.22
CA MET A 662 -8.97 3.88 -11.04
C MET A 662 -7.60 3.18 -11.06
N ASN A 663 -7.17 2.64 -9.91
CA ASN A 663 -5.92 1.89 -9.81
C ASN A 663 -5.95 0.55 -10.59
N ALA A 664 -7.14 0.02 -10.93
CA ALA A 664 -7.27 -1.26 -11.62
C ALA A 664 -7.22 -1.12 -13.16
N ILE A 665 -7.70 0.01 -13.70
CA ILE A 665 -7.67 0.31 -15.16
C ILE A 665 -6.36 0.98 -15.60
N GLY A 666 -5.53 1.43 -14.66
CA GLY A 666 -4.37 2.28 -14.95
C GLY A 666 -3.41 1.76 -16.03
N ARG A 667 -2.82 0.57 -15.86
CA ARG A 667 -1.71 0.07 -16.70
C ARG A 667 -1.88 -1.39 -17.12
N GLY A 668 -1.18 -1.78 -18.20
CA GLY A 668 -1.09 -3.16 -18.67
C GLY A 668 -2.24 -3.68 -19.55
N PHE A 669 -3.31 -2.92 -19.78
CA PHE A 669 -4.48 -3.38 -20.54
C PHE A 669 -4.73 -2.58 -21.81
N ASN A 670 -4.94 -3.27 -22.93
CA ASN A 670 -5.31 -2.79 -24.27
C ASN A 670 -6.81 -2.92 -24.54
N ILE A 671 -7.60 -1.97 -24.02
CA ILE A 671 -9.05 -1.92 -24.25
C ILE A 671 -9.35 -1.19 -25.57
N LEU A 672 -9.22 -1.92 -26.67
CA LEU A 672 -9.38 -1.40 -28.03
C LEU A 672 -10.69 -1.88 -28.67
N ASN A 673 -11.25 -1.07 -29.56
CA ASN A 673 -12.37 -1.45 -30.41
C ASN A 673 -11.90 -2.29 -31.61
N THR A 674 -12.84 -2.65 -32.47
CA THR A 674 -12.58 -3.47 -33.66
C THR A 674 -11.62 -2.84 -34.67
N ASN A 675 -11.43 -1.52 -34.63
CA ASN A 675 -10.53 -0.76 -35.50
C ASN A 675 -9.12 -0.55 -34.89
N GLY A 676 -8.83 -1.15 -33.72
CA GLY A 676 -7.55 -0.96 -33.03
C GLY A 676 -7.41 0.42 -32.34
N LYS A 677 -8.49 1.20 -32.24
CA LYS A 677 -8.55 2.47 -31.53
C LYS A 677 -9.12 2.28 -30.13
N ALA A 678 -8.96 3.24 -29.23
CA ALA A 678 -9.50 3.16 -27.87
C ALA A 678 -11.02 2.92 -27.85
N ALA A 679 -11.49 1.94 -27.07
CA ALA A 679 -12.92 1.57 -27.08
C ALA A 679 -13.85 2.58 -26.39
N PHE A 680 -13.32 3.36 -25.45
CA PHE A 680 -14.07 4.35 -24.68
C PHE A 680 -13.97 5.74 -25.33
N GLY A 681 -15.10 6.44 -25.39
CA GLY A 681 -15.18 7.83 -25.85
C GLY A 681 -15.19 8.84 -24.71
N ALA A 682 -15.67 8.44 -23.51
CA ALA A 682 -15.72 9.33 -22.35
C ALA A 682 -15.36 8.64 -21.02
N VAL A 683 -14.82 9.43 -20.10
CA VAL A 683 -14.40 9.01 -18.75
C VAL A 683 -14.99 9.93 -17.68
N TYR A 684 -15.45 9.35 -16.57
CA TYR A 684 -16.04 10.03 -15.44
C TYR A 684 -15.26 9.73 -14.15
N PHE A 685 -14.70 10.76 -13.54
CA PHE A 685 -14.04 10.68 -12.24
C PHE A 685 -15.06 10.92 -11.13
N LEU A 686 -15.70 9.84 -10.66
CA LEU A 686 -16.75 9.90 -9.63
C LEU A 686 -16.20 10.22 -8.24
N THR A 687 -14.96 9.87 -7.98
CA THR A 687 -14.25 10.14 -6.72
C THR A 687 -12.88 10.72 -7.01
N ARG A 688 -12.33 11.49 -6.08
CA ARG A 688 -10.92 11.89 -6.16
C ARG A 688 -10.04 10.69 -5.79
N PRO A 689 -8.95 10.43 -6.54
CA PRO A 689 -7.87 9.63 -5.98
C PRO A 689 -7.36 10.34 -4.73
N TYR A 690 -7.46 9.68 -3.59
CA TYR A 690 -6.80 10.15 -2.39
C TYR A 690 -6.14 8.92 -1.78
N PRO A 691 -4.82 8.94 -1.53
CA PRO A 691 -4.18 7.85 -0.82
C PRO A 691 -4.90 7.66 0.51
N HIS A 692 -5.14 6.41 0.89
CA HIS A 692 -5.92 6.15 2.10
C HIS A 692 -5.19 6.82 3.28
N PRO A 693 -5.87 7.59 4.14
CA PRO A 693 -5.26 8.08 5.36
C PRO A 693 -4.75 6.85 6.12
N HIS A 694 -3.44 6.77 6.40
CA HIS A 694 -2.75 5.60 6.99
C HIS A 694 -2.29 4.47 6.04
N ASP A 695 -2.23 4.72 4.74
CA ASP A 695 -1.44 3.88 3.83
C ASP A 695 0.07 4.10 4.10
N THR A 696 0.70 3.17 4.81
CA THR A 696 2.11 3.30 5.22
C THR A 696 3.09 3.09 4.09
N GLN A 697 2.73 2.26 3.11
CA GLN A 697 3.54 2.06 1.92
C GLN A 697 3.67 3.37 1.14
N ALA A 698 2.57 4.11 0.99
CA ALA A 698 2.60 5.44 0.39
C ALA A 698 3.51 6.42 1.16
N ILE A 699 3.48 6.38 2.50
CA ILE A 699 4.36 7.23 3.34
C ILE A 699 5.84 6.81 3.17
N ALA A 700 6.13 5.51 3.09
CA ALA A 700 7.49 5.02 2.86
C ALA A 700 8.01 5.37 1.47
N GLN A 701 7.17 5.28 0.43
CA GLN A 701 7.51 5.77 -0.91
C GLN A 701 7.83 7.27 -0.89
N GLU A 702 7.00 8.09 -0.24
CA GLU A 702 7.25 9.53 -0.09
C GLU A 702 8.58 9.78 0.63
N MET A 703 8.84 9.07 1.74
CA MET A 703 10.10 9.16 2.49
C MET A 703 11.31 8.75 1.65
N ASN A 704 11.20 7.67 0.87
CA ASN A 704 12.24 7.21 -0.05
C ASN A 704 12.59 8.28 -1.08
N ARG A 705 11.59 8.97 -1.65
CA ARG A 705 11.85 10.10 -2.57
C ARG A 705 12.60 11.21 -1.86
N ARG A 706 12.10 11.65 -0.71
CA ARG A 706 12.68 12.78 0.04
C ARG A 706 14.10 12.49 0.48
N ALA A 707 14.40 11.25 0.87
CA ALA A 707 15.77 10.84 1.20
C ALA A 707 16.75 11.10 0.05
N LEU A 708 16.33 10.79 -1.19
CA LEU A 708 17.13 11.05 -2.39
C LEU A 708 17.23 12.55 -2.70
N ASP A 709 16.13 13.30 -2.56
CA ASP A 709 16.15 14.76 -2.75
C ASP A 709 17.09 15.45 -1.75
N TRP A 710 17.09 15.03 -0.48
CA TRP A 710 17.99 15.53 0.56
C TRP A 710 19.45 15.15 0.28
N ALA A 711 19.70 13.94 -0.23
CA ALA A 711 21.04 13.50 -0.60
C ALA A 711 21.61 14.29 -1.78
N ASN A 712 20.77 14.64 -2.77
CA ASN A 712 21.17 15.40 -3.95
C ASN A 712 21.36 16.90 -3.67
N LYS A 713 20.74 17.43 -2.60
CA LYS A 713 20.83 18.85 -2.25
C LYS A 713 22.01 19.14 -1.32
N ALA A 714 23.10 19.69 -1.88
CA ALA A 714 24.35 19.97 -1.16
C ALA A 714 24.18 20.93 0.04
N ASP A 715 23.27 21.89 -0.06
CA ASP A 715 22.96 22.89 0.98
C ASP A 715 21.81 22.45 1.91
N PHE A 716 21.43 21.18 1.91
CA PHE A 716 20.40 20.69 2.83
C PHE A 716 20.82 20.89 4.30
N ILE A 717 19.86 21.31 5.13
CA ILE A 717 20.13 21.80 6.49
C ILE A 717 20.89 20.82 7.38
N ALA A 718 20.70 19.51 7.16
CA ALA A 718 21.40 18.48 7.91
C ALA A 718 22.89 18.41 7.60
N TRP A 719 23.30 18.77 6.38
CA TRP A 719 24.70 18.75 5.93
C TRP A 719 25.48 19.97 6.41
N GLN A 720 24.77 21.07 6.70
CA GLN A 720 25.34 22.30 7.24
C GLN A 720 25.48 22.28 8.77
N GLN A 721 24.76 21.40 9.47
CA GLN A 721 24.73 21.34 10.93
C GLN A 721 25.43 20.08 11.45
N GLY A 722 26.51 20.29 12.22
CA GLY A 722 27.24 19.22 12.89
C GLY A 722 28.64 18.98 12.32
N ASP A 723 29.56 18.65 13.22
CA ASP A 723 30.94 18.30 12.93
C ASP A 723 31.05 16.80 12.66
N GLY A 724 31.35 16.44 11.42
CA GLY A 724 31.54 15.05 11.00
C GLY A 724 30.28 14.29 10.59
N ILE A 725 30.47 13.05 10.13
CA ILE A 725 29.44 12.23 9.48
C ILE A 725 28.35 11.79 10.46
N VAL A 726 28.73 11.42 11.70
CA VAL A 726 27.80 10.88 12.70
C VAL A 726 26.74 11.92 13.10
N GLN A 727 27.17 13.13 13.45
CA GLN A 727 26.26 14.21 13.86
C GLN A 727 25.29 14.61 12.74
N ARG A 728 25.79 14.64 11.49
CA ARG A 728 24.96 14.89 10.31
C ARG A 728 23.94 13.78 10.09
N ALA A 729 24.33 12.51 10.24
CA ALA A 729 23.43 11.37 10.12
C ALA A 729 22.35 11.37 11.22
N GLU A 730 22.70 11.67 12.46
CA GLU A 730 21.74 11.87 13.56
C GLU A 730 20.76 13.00 13.25
N LYS A 731 21.25 14.10 12.69
CA LYS A 731 20.41 15.23 12.30
C LYS A 731 19.41 14.86 11.21
N VAL A 732 19.84 14.09 10.19
CA VAL A 732 18.95 13.54 9.16
C VAL A 732 17.89 12.66 9.80
N ARG A 733 18.26 11.75 10.71
CA ARG A 733 17.30 10.89 11.42
C ARG A 733 16.25 11.70 12.17
N GLN A 734 16.66 12.75 12.88
CA GLN A 734 15.74 13.64 13.57
C GLN A 734 14.79 14.37 12.60
N LEU A 735 15.29 14.84 11.46
CA LEU A 735 14.48 15.49 10.41
C LEU A 735 13.49 14.51 9.78
N ALA A 736 13.94 13.30 9.45
CA ALA A 736 13.14 12.23 8.89
C ALA A 736 12.02 11.80 9.84
N ALA A 737 12.32 11.60 11.12
CA ALA A 737 11.32 11.29 12.14
C ALA A 737 10.32 12.44 12.34
N ARG A 738 10.75 13.71 12.24
CA ARG A 738 9.81 14.87 12.23
C ARG A 738 8.93 14.86 10.98
N TYR A 739 9.51 14.56 9.82
CA TYR A 739 8.80 14.52 8.56
C TYR A 739 7.74 13.42 8.53
N TRP A 740 8.13 12.18 8.85
CA TRP A 740 7.23 11.03 8.95
C TRP A 740 6.00 11.34 9.81
N ARG A 741 6.22 11.87 11.02
CA ARG A 741 5.15 12.30 11.93
C ARG A 741 4.22 13.35 11.32
N SER A 742 4.76 14.27 10.53
CA SER A 742 3.95 15.29 9.84
C SER A 742 3.08 14.68 8.75
N VAL A 743 3.58 13.66 8.04
CA VAL A 743 2.83 12.93 7.00
C VAL A 743 1.68 12.15 7.63
N GLU A 744 1.92 11.44 8.73
CA GLU A 744 0.88 10.69 9.46
C GLU A 744 -0.26 11.56 10.01
N GLN A 745 0.01 12.85 10.25
CA GLN A 745 -0.98 13.82 10.73
C GLN A 745 -1.83 14.43 9.60
N ARG A 746 -1.50 14.19 8.33
CA ARG A 746 -2.25 14.72 7.19
C ARG A 746 -3.64 14.08 7.15
N SER A 747 -4.67 14.91 7.33
CA SER A 747 -6.06 14.45 7.36
C SER A 747 -6.90 15.02 6.21
N TYR A 748 -6.62 16.25 5.76
CA TYR A 748 -7.37 16.93 4.71
C TYR A 748 -6.46 17.69 3.75
N TYR A 749 -6.94 17.89 2.53
CA TYR A 749 -6.26 18.72 1.52
C TYR A 749 -5.89 20.11 2.05
N LYS A 750 -6.82 20.80 2.73
CA LYS A 750 -6.60 22.13 3.33
C LYS A 750 -5.50 22.15 4.39
N THR A 751 -5.25 21.02 5.07
CA THR A 751 -4.22 20.90 6.12
C THR A 751 -2.84 20.56 5.58
N LEU A 752 -2.71 20.30 4.28
CA LEU A 752 -1.41 20.13 3.64
C LEU A 752 -0.71 21.49 3.62
N ARG A 753 0.48 21.56 4.22
CA ARG A 753 1.28 22.77 4.34
C ARG A 753 2.68 22.51 3.85
N ASP A 754 3.24 23.51 3.20
CA ASP A 754 4.59 23.43 2.63
C ASP A 754 5.64 23.61 3.72
N ASN A 755 6.78 22.96 3.52
CA ASN A 755 7.93 23.05 4.39
C ASN A 755 9.21 23.14 3.54
N GLN A 756 9.64 24.38 3.31
CA GLN A 756 10.84 24.68 2.54
C GLN A 756 12.13 24.11 3.17
N GLU A 757 12.22 24.04 4.51
CA GLU A 757 13.38 23.46 5.22
C GLU A 757 13.56 21.98 4.86
N LEU A 758 12.45 21.26 4.67
CA LEU A 758 12.44 19.83 4.36
C LEU A 758 12.24 19.52 2.87
N LEU A 759 12.17 20.56 2.03
CA LEU A 759 11.83 20.44 0.60
C LEU A 759 10.49 19.72 0.36
N ALA A 760 9.53 19.89 1.27
CA ALA A 760 8.27 19.18 1.21
C ALA A 760 7.13 20.10 0.79
N PHE A 761 6.53 19.78 -0.35
CA PHE A 761 5.41 20.51 -0.94
C PHE A 761 4.23 19.55 -1.15
N PRO A 762 3.55 19.12 -0.07
CA PRO A 762 2.58 18.02 -0.14
C PRO A 762 1.37 18.33 -1.01
N ARG A 763 1.00 19.61 -1.19
CA ARG A 763 -0.07 19.98 -2.13
C ARG A 763 0.37 19.73 -3.58
N PHE A 764 1.59 20.14 -3.93
CA PHE A 764 2.13 19.95 -5.28
C PHE A 764 2.34 18.47 -5.56
N ASP A 765 2.88 17.73 -4.59
CA ASP A 765 3.03 16.28 -4.68
C ASP A 765 1.69 15.57 -4.91
N LEU A 766 0.65 15.89 -4.14
CA LEU A 766 -0.67 15.30 -4.33
C LEU A 766 -1.29 15.71 -5.68
N ALA A 767 -1.14 16.97 -6.09
CA ALA A 767 -1.64 17.47 -7.36
C ALA A 767 -0.95 16.77 -8.55
N ALA A 768 0.38 16.68 -8.54
CA ALA A 768 1.17 16.00 -9.57
C ALA A 768 0.92 14.48 -9.59
N THR A 769 0.78 13.85 -8.42
CA THR A 769 0.43 12.43 -8.33
C THR A 769 -0.98 12.16 -8.85
N THR A 770 -1.93 13.05 -8.56
CA THR A 770 -3.28 12.99 -9.10
C THR A 770 -3.28 13.18 -10.62
N ALA A 771 -2.51 14.14 -11.13
CA ALA A 771 -2.29 14.33 -12.56
C ALA A 771 -1.78 13.04 -13.23
N GLY A 772 -0.76 12.39 -12.66
CA GLY A 772 -0.22 11.13 -13.18
C GLY A 772 -1.27 10.01 -13.29
N LEU A 773 -2.15 9.88 -12.30
CA LEU A 773 -3.26 8.92 -12.32
C LEU A 773 -4.31 9.26 -13.39
N VAL A 774 -4.67 10.54 -13.52
CA VAL A 774 -5.59 11.02 -14.56
C VAL A 774 -5.01 10.80 -15.95
N ILE A 775 -3.73 11.14 -16.16
CA ILE A 775 -3.01 10.93 -17.43
C ILE A 775 -2.97 9.45 -17.80
N GLN A 776 -2.71 8.54 -16.86
CA GLN A 776 -2.73 7.09 -17.13
C GLN A 776 -4.12 6.59 -17.50
N ALA A 777 -5.15 7.04 -16.79
CA ALA A 777 -6.53 6.65 -17.06
C ALA A 777 -6.99 7.16 -18.44
N VAL A 778 -6.75 8.44 -18.72
CA VAL A 778 -7.04 9.07 -20.01
C VAL A 778 -6.19 8.47 -21.14
N GLY A 779 -4.95 8.08 -20.88
CA GLY A 779 -4.09 7.42 -21.85
C GLY A 779 -4.70 6.13 -22.42
N ARG A 780 -5.64 5.48 -21.72
CA ARG A 780 -6.42 4.35 -22.25
C ARG A 780 -7.43 4.77 -23.32
N LEU A 781 -7.91 6.01 -23.25
CA LEU A 781 -8.87 6.62 -24.17
C LEU A 781 -8.18 7.29 -25.37
N LEU A 782 -6.88 7.58 -25.29
CA LEU A 782 -6.12 8.25 -26.35
C LEU A 782 -5.50 7.30 -27.38
N ARG A 783 -5.58 5.99 -27.17
CA ARG A 783 -4.90 4.99 -28.01
C ARG A 783 -5.41 4.99 -29.45
N GLY A 784 -4.46 4.98 -30.38
CA GLY A 784 -4.72 5.18 -31.80
C GLY A 784 -4.85 6.66 -32.20
N GLY A 785 -4.39 7.59 -31.35
CA GLY A 785 -4.34 9.02 -31.65
C GLY A 785 -5.72 9.64 -31.75
N VAL A 786 -6.57 9.44 -30.74
CA VAL A 786 -7.98 9.83 -30.81
C VAL A 786 -8.42 10.69 -29.62
N PRO A 787 -9.39 11.62 -29.79
CA PRO A 787 -9.92 12.47 -28.72
C PRO A 787 -10.76 11.70 -27.71
N PHE A 788 -11.03 12.34 -26.57
CA PHE A 788 -11.94 11.85 -25.53
C PHE A 788 -12.67 13.00 -24.81
N ARG A 789 -13.69 12.67 -24.02
CA ARG A 789 -14.37 13.61 -23.11
C ARG A 789 -14.21 13.19 -21.65
N GLY A 790 -13.74 14.09 -20.79
CA GLY A 790 -13.46 13.83 -19.37
C GLY A 790 -14.35 14.64 -18.43
N TYR A 791 -14.97 13.99 -17.46
CA TYR A 791 -15.89 14.63 -16.50
C TYR A 791 -15.42 14.46 -15.05
N PHE A 792 -15.29 15.56 -14.32
CA PHE A 792 -15.02 15.57 -12.88
C PHE A 792 -16.31 15.74 -12.09
N VAL A 793 -16.77 14.69 -11.40
CA VAL A 793 -18.14 14.64 -10.85
C VAL A 793 -18.23 14.97 -9.37
N ASP A 794 -17.23 14.59 -8.56
CA ASP A 794 -17.22 14.87 -7.13
C ASP A 794 -17.10 16.37 -6.87
N ALA A 795 -18.03 16.96 -6.12
CA ALA A 795 -17.96 18.39 -5.75
C ALA A 795 -16.68 18.73 -4.96
N ALA A 796 -16.02 17.73 -4.38
CA ALA A 796 -14.73 17.91 -3.72
C ALA A 796 -13.59 18.35 -4.66
N TRP A 797 -13.70 18.13 -5.98
CA TRP A 797 -12.67 18.56 -6.94
C TRP A 797 -12.50 20.08 -6.94
N ALA A 798 -13.60 20.83 -6.98
CA ALA A 798 -13.64 22.29 -6.97
C ALA A 798 -14.80 22.79 -6.08
N PRO A 799 -14.57 22.86 -4.75
CA PRO A 799 -15.64 23.11 -3.78
C PRO A 799 -16.35 24.46 -3.96
N LYS A 800 -15.64 25.52 -4.33
CA LYS A 800 -16.24 26.85 -4.46
C LYS A 800 -17.02 26.99 -5.76
N SER A 801 -16.52 26.41 -6.85
CA SER A 801 -17.23 26.29 -8.12
C SER A 801 -18.52 25.50 -7.97
N ALA A 802 -18.50 24.40 -7.20
CA ALA A 802 -19.70 23.62 -6.89
C ALA A 802 -20.71 24.42 -6.04
N ALA A 803 -20.22 25.20 -5.06
CA ALA A 803 -21.08 26.07 -4.25
C ALA A 803 -21.72 27.18 -5.10
N ARG A 804 -20.95 27.83 -5.98
CA ARG A 804 -21.44 28.86 -6.91
C ARG A 804 -22.49 28.33 -7.89
N LYS A 805 -22.38 27.08 -8.33
CA LYS A 805 -23.39 26.44 -9.18
C LYS A 805 -24.69 26.12 -8.43
N ALA A 806 -24.62 25.89 -7.11
CA ALA A 806 -25.79 25.78 -6.23
C ALA A 806 -26.41 27.15 -5.90
N ASP A 807 -25.57 28.17 -5.67
CA ASP A 807 -25.96 29.54 -5.35
C ASP A 807 -25.13 30.54 -6.18
N PRO A 808 -25.69 31.04 -7.30
CA PRO A 808 -25.00 31.95 -8.21
C PRO A 808 -24.59 33.30 -7.61
N GLU A 809 -25.12 33.67 -6.44
CA GLU A 809 -24.75 34.93 -5.76
C GLU A 809 -23.37 34.86 -5.09
N LEU A 810 -22.81 33.66 -4.90
CA LEU A 810 -21.46 33.48 -4.35
C LEU A 810 -20.39 33.87 -5.38
N SER A 811 -19.58 34.88 -5.05
CA SER A 811 -18.49 35.38 -5.91
C SER A 811 -17.14 34.69 -5.68
N GLU A 812 -17.04 33.71 -4.77
CA GLU A 812 -15.76 33.06 -4.47
C GLU A 812 -15.30 32.13 -5.60
N VAL A 813 -14.03 32.25 -5.98
CA VAL A 813 -13.36 31.38 -6.96
C VAL A 813 -12.46 30.35 -6.28
N ASP A 814 -12.28 29.19 -6.92
CA ASP A 814 -11.35 28.17 -6.44
C ASP A 814 -9.89 28.58 -6.66
N THR A 815 -9.03 28.29 -5.70
CA THR A 815 -7.58 28.51 -5.78
C THR A 815 -6.84 27.18 -5.57
N GLU A 816 -5.52 27.16 -5.78
CA GLU A 816 -4.68 26.00 -5.48
C GLU A 816 -4.85 25.49 -4.03
N GLU A 817 -5.17 26.38 -3.08
CA GLU A 817 -5.37 26.02 -1.68
C GLU A 817 -6.72 25.37 -1.40
N THR A 818 -7.74 25.67 -2.22
CA THR A 818 -9.12 25.24 -1.99
C THR A 818 -9.52 24.07 -2.87
N SER A 819 -8.96 23.97 -4.08
CA SER A 819 -9.29 22.98 -5.10
C SER A 819 -8.06 22.18 -5.53
N LEU A 820 -8.19 20.85 -5.46
CA LEU A 820 -7.20 19.92 -6.02
C LEU A 820 -7.21 19.96 -7.56
N LEU A 821 -8.37 20.23 -8.17
CA LEU A 821 -8.49 20.32 -9.63
C LEU A 821 -7.69 21.51 -10.18
N VAL A 822 -7.81 22.68 -9.52
CA VAL A 822 -7.03 23.88 -9.88
C VAL A 822 -5.55 23.66 -9.65
N ALA A 823 -5.15 23.07 -8.51
CA ALA A 823 -3.75 22.74 -8.26
C ALA A 823 -3.18 21.76 -9.29
N MET A 824 -3.96 20.77 -9.72
CA MET A 824 -3.56 19.81 -10.76
C MET A 824 -3.39 20.50 -12.12
N LEU A 825 -4.34 21.35 -12.50
CA LEU A 825 -4.30 22.12 -13.75
C LEU A 825 -3.04 22.99 -13.81
N LEU A 826 -2.81 23.80 -12.77
CA LEU A 826 -1.68 24.71 -12.72
C LEU A 826 -0.34 23.97 -12.81
N ARG A 827 -0.18 22.83 -12.12
CA ARG A 827 1.05 22.02 -12.23
C ARG A 827 1.25 21.42 -13.63
N ILE A 828 0.19 20.93 -14.28
CA ILE A 828 0.30 20.41 -15.66
C ILE A 828 0.67 21.54 -16.62
N CYS A 829 0.08 22.73 -16.48
CA CYS A 829 0.44 23.91 -17.27
C CYS A 829 1.89 24.34 -17.03
N ASP A 830 2.36 24.34 -15.78
CA ASP A 830 3.76 24.64 -15.43
C ASP A 830 4.72 23.65 -16.11
N TYR A 831 4.39 22.35 -16.10
CA TYR A 831 5.19 21.32 -16.78
C TYR A 831 5.13 21.45 -18.29
N ALA A 832 4.01 21.91 -18.85
CA ALA A 832 3.83 22.13 -20.28
C ALA A 832 4.38 23.49 -20.78
N SER A 833 4.99 24.29 -19.92
CA SER A 833 5.62 25.56 -20.29
C SER A 833 6.71 25.38 -21.36
N GLU A 834 6.91 26.40 -22.20
CA GLU A 834 7.90 26.36 -23.29
C GLU A 834 9.33 26.19 -22.77
N ASP A 835 9.61 26.68 -21.57
CA ASP A 835 10.91 26.53 -20.89
C ASP A 835 11.21 25.06 -20.53
N ASN A 836 10.18 24.22 -20.41
CA ASN A 836 10.31 22.80 -20.10
C ASN A 836 10.10 21.95 -21.36
N THR A 837 11.16 21.78 -22.16
CA THR A 837 11.09 21.04 -23.43
C THR A 837 10.55 19.62 -23.29
N VAL A 838 10.85 18.93 -22.19
CA VAL A 838 10.39 17.57 -21.91
C VAL A 838 8.90 17.58 -21.56
N GLY A 839 8.51 18.38 -20.58
CA GLY A 839 7.12 18.43 -20.12
C GLY A 839 6.18 19.01 -21.18
N ASN A 840 6.64 19.98 -21.98
CA ASN A 840 5.91 20.50 -23.13
C ASN A 840 5.60 19.38 -24.15
N ALA A 841 6.60 18.61 -24.55
CA ALA A 841 6.41 17.49 -25.48
C ALA A 841 5.43 16.42 -24.96
N LEU A 842 5.42 16.17 -23.64
CA LEU A 842 4.59 15.13 -23.03
C LEU A 842 3.16 15.59 -22.72
N TYR A 843 2.98 16.84 -22.29
CA TYR A 843 1.73 17.29 -21.64
C TYR A 843 1.01 18.43 -22.35
N LYS A 844 1.63 19.11 -23.32
CA LYS A 844 1.02 20.30 -23.94
C LYS A 844 -0.40 20.10 -24.47
N PRO A 845 -0.72 19.05 -25.26
CA PRO A 845 -2.08 18.85 -25.76
C PRO A 845 -3.11 18.67 -24.63
N LEU A 846 -2.71 18.01 -23.55
CA LEU A 846 -3.58 17.78 -22.40
C LEU A 846 -3.71 19.03 -21.52
N ALA A 847 -2.63 19.80 -21.38
CA ALA A 847 -2.61 21.08 -20.66
C ALA A 847 -3.58 22.06 -21.31
N ASP A 848 -3.56 22.18 -22.64
CA ASP A 848 -4.46 23.05 -23.40
C ASP A 848 -5.93 22.63 -23.24
N ALA A 849 -6.21 21.33 -23.21
CA ALA A 849 -7.55 20.80 -22.96
C ALA A 849 -8.03 21.05 -21.52
N LEU A 850 -7.13 21.00 -20.54
CA LEU A 850 -7.44 21.28 -19.14
C LEU A 850 -7.60 22.77 -18.86
N GLU A 851 -6.81 23.63 -19.49
CA GLU A 851 -6.93 25.09 -19.35
C GLU A 851 -8.33 25.58 -19.80
N ARG A 852 -8.91 24.92 -20.81
CA ARG A 852 -10.26 25.18 -21.34
C ARG A 852 -11.36 24.39 -20.63
N ILE A 853 -11.12 23.89 -19.43
CA ILE A 853 -12.10 23.09 -18.69
C ILE A 853 -13.42 23.87 -18.49
N GLU A 854 -14.53 23.25 -18.88
CA GLU A 854 -15.86 23.84 -18.73
C GLU A 854 -16.35 23.80 -17.28
N ASP A 855 -17.17 24.78 -16.89
CA ASP A 855 -17.85 24.87 -15.58
C ASP A 855 -16.93 24.95 -14.35
N LEU A 856 -15.65 25.28 -14.52
CA LEU A 856 -14.70 25.57 -13.43
C LEU A 856 -14.45 27.08 -13.32
N HIS A 857 -14.45 27.63 -12.11
CA HIS A 857 -14.19 29.06 -11.86
C HIS A 857 -12.98 29.21 -10.93
N TRP A 858 -11.85 29.64 -11.48
CA TRP A 858 -10.55 29.70 -10.78
C TRP A 858 -9.72 30.91 -11.17
#